data_AF-A0A267DK75-F1
#
_entry.id   AF-A0A267DK75-F1
#
_cell.length_a   1.000
_cell.length_b   1.000
_cell.length_c   1.000
_cell.angle_alpha   90.00
_cell.angle_beta   90.00
_cell.angle_gamma   90.00
#
_symmetry.space_group_name_H-M   'P 1'
#
loop_
_entity.id
_entity.type
_entity.pdbx_description
1 polymer ?
#
loop_
_entity_poly.entity_id
_entity_poly.type
_entity_poly.pdbx_seq_one_letter_code
_entity_poly.pdbx_strand_id
1 'polypeptide(L)'
;MSDQHSSRLRQLEEDGRSLAKRAVEQDQAGSAGTASFFYTEAAQALLAAKEEGSQLPNLLATVRDYISRAEQLKAVSSTGAAQAKSQEQQQLDRARYLLSEALEDDESGQGADAIGKYVQAVEALLQLSKSAEPGLRQKCQDMAKQALERAEVLKKKSAAASAPPQLPSAPTDLPGDDVLAEPPPPPTSLTPQPRPTPPPAQQRPQPSRTEAYTKAEIAVLRATSRINGRNYLPFMASDAREQFAYPQPFTDSEGLLPLSAKQQRSLSRWARPDQLAPEPKMILLVSPMSITQTIVSDCSFVASMAVAAQYERRFKRQLVTNIIYPQNRRGEPVYNPCGKYMIKLHLNGVARKVIIDDQLPVARSGELIGAYSNNSAEFWVSFLEKAYMKVMGGYDFPGSNSNIDLHALTGWIPERIPIDEGNPVRFKKDKVFTKLQDRFHQGHCLITAATGPMSQADADRAGLVETHAYAVLDIRVAAGHRLLMLKNPWNHLSWNGNFSRRDTRNWTPELERLLNYDTKSARLYDNGVFWIDYDSLCRFFEVLYVSWSPDLFPHTSCLHDTWPAKEGPKKDRFCIADNPQYLLTVAAQRPCPVWVLLCRHIVDRRDFADNQEYIALVVYKDVSGRKIFYPSDPAPYKDGARVNSPLYLVQMVQESGTASYHLVVSQYEKTILLTIPFACTAPSPSS
;
A
#
# COMPACT_ATOMS: atom_id res chain seq x y z
N MET A 1 -23.95 -16.22 8.65
CA MET A 1 -24.08 -14.79 8.27
C MET A 1 -24.49 -13.88 9.44
N SER A 2 -25.24 -14.34 10.46
CA SER A 2 -25.66 -13.50 11.60
C SER A 2 -24.52 -13.07 12.53
N ASP A 3 -23.52 -13.93 12.79
CA ASP A 3 -22.43 -13.62 13.73
C ASP A 3 -21.43 -12.58 13.20
N GLN A 4 -21.15 -12.60 11.90
CA GLN A 4 -20.30 -11.58 11.26
C GLN A 4 -20.97 -10.21 11.22
N HIS A 5 -22.29 -10.16 11.01
CA HIS A 5 -23.06 -8.93 11.00
C HIS A 5 -23.15 -8.31 12.41
N SER A 6 -23.41 -9.12 13.44
CA SER A 6 -23.42 -8.65 14.84
C SER A 6 -22.05 -8.16 15.32
N SER A 7 -20.96 -8.81 14.87
CA SER A 7 -19.59 -8.40 15.17
C SER A 7 -19.22 -7.06 14.51
N ARG A 8 -19.56 -6.90 13.22
CA ARG A 8 -19.30 -5.68 12.45
C ARG A 8 -20.07 -4.47 13.00
N LEU A 9 -21.34 -4.65 13.36
CA LEU A 9 -22.16 -3.60 13.95
C LEU A 9 -21.53 -3.05 15.24
N ARG A 10 -21.18 -3.94 16.19
CA ARG A 10 -20.54 -3.53 17.45
C ARG A 10 -19.24 -2.79 17.21
N GLN A 11 -18.43 -3.27 16.26
CA GLN A 11 -17.17 -2.63 15.91
C GLN A 11 -17.36 -1.21 15.37
N LEU A 12 -18.36 -0.97 14.52
CA LEU A 12 -18.64 0.37 13.98
C LEU A 12 -19.14 1.33 15.07
N GLU A 13 -19.94 0.84 16.01
CA GLU A 13 -20.38 1.63 17.17
C GLU A 13 -19.20 1.99 18.09
N GLU A 14 -18.30 1.05 18.33
CA GLU A 14 -17.07 1.26 19.10
C GLU A 14 -16.11 2.22 18.40
N ASP A 15 -15.89 2.05 17.08
CA ASP A 15 -15.07 2.93 16.25
C ASP A 15 -15.62 4.37 16.33
N GLY A 16 -16.93 4.55 16.15
CA GLY A 16 -17.57 5.87 16.22
C GLY A 16 -17.44 6.53 17.60
N ARG A 17 -17.63 5.79 18.69
CA ARG A 17 -17.43 6.30 20.06
C ARG A 17 -15.98 6.65 20.35
N SER A 18 -15.05 5.80 19.92
CA SER A 18 -13.61 5.98 20.10
C SER A 18 -13.10 7.21 19.36
N LEU A 19 -13.51 7.37 18.09
CA LEU A 19 -13.17 8.55 17.28
C LEU A 19 -13.77 9.83 17.86
N ALA A 20 -15.03 9.79 18.32
CA ALA A 20 -15.67 10.94 18.96
C ALA A 20 -14.94 11.36 20.24
N LYS A 21 -14.50 10.40 21.06
CA LYS A 21 -13.71 10.67 22.27
C LYS A 21 -12.39 11.36 21.90
N ARG A 22 -11.67 10.85 20.91
CA ARG A 22 -10.44 11.48 20.39
C ARG A 22 -10.70 12.89 19.85
N ALA A 23 -11.82 13.10 19.17
CA ALA A 23 -12.20 14.42 18.65
C ALA A 23 -12.35 15.44 19.78
N VAL A 24 -13.07 15.08 20.85
CA VAL A 24 -13.27 15.94 22.03
C VAL A 24 -11.95 16.22 22.74
N GLU A 25 -11.09 15.22 22.93
CA GLU A 25 -9.77 15.40 23.55
C GLU A 25 -8.91 16.39 22.76
N GLN A 26 -8.93 16.31 21.42
CA GLN A 26 -8.17 17.20 20.55
C GLN A 26 -8.76 18.61 20.49
N ASP A 27 -10.10 18.74 20.52
CA ASP A 27 -10.79 20.03 20.59
C ASP A 27 -10.43 20.76 21.89
N GLN A 28 -10.46 20.04 23.02
CA GLN A 28 -10.04 20.56 24.33
C GLN A 28 -8.55 20.90 24.39
N ALA A 29 -7.71 20.16 23.67
CA ALA A 29 -6.27 20.44 23.56
C ALA A 29 -5.95 21.61 22.61
N GLY A 30 -6.94 22.23 21.97
CA GLY A 30 -6.76 23.36 21.04
C GLY A 30 -6.25 22.94 19.65
N SER A 31 -6.22 21.65 19.33
CA SER A 31 -5.80 21.14 18.02
C SER A 31 -6.98 21.11 17.05
N ALA A 32 -7.42 22.29 16.61
CA ALA A 32 -8.66 22.46 15.83
C ALA A 32 -8.70 21.60 14.54
N GLY A 33 -7.60 21.56 13.78
CA GLY A 33 -7.52 20.76 12.56
C GLY A 33 -7.66 19.25 12.80
N THR A 34 -6.94 18.71 13.78
CA THR A 34 -7.00 17.29 14.14
C THR A 34 -8.34 16.91 14.79
N ALA A 35 -8.92 17.80 15.59
CA ALA A 35 -10.24 17.63 16.17
C ALA A 35 -11.33 17.56 15.09
N SER A 36 -11.30 18.49 14.13
CA SER A 36 -12.23 18.49 13.00
C SER A 36 -12.19 17.19 12.20
N PHE A 37 -10.98 16.68 11.97
CA PHE A 37 -10.77 15.40 11.30
C PHE A 37 -11.47 14.25 12.05
N PHE A 38 -11.21 14.11 13.35
CA PHE A 38 -11.81 13.03 14.14
C PHE A 38 -13.33 13.17 14.28
N TYR A 39 -13.88 14.38 14.37
CA TYR A 39 -15.33 14.58 14.34
C TYR A 39 -15.95 14.10 13.03
N THR A 40 -15.32 14.43 11.89
CA THR A 40 -15.78 13.99 10.56
C THR A 40 -15.76 12.46 10.45
N GLU A 41 -14.69 11.83 10.92
CA GLU A 41 -14.53 10.37 10.87
C GLU A 41 -15.45 9.64 11.86
N ALA A 42 -15.66 10.20 13.06
CA ALA A 42 -16.63 9.70 14.03
C ALA A 42 -18.05 9.72 13.46
N ALA A 43 -18.43 10.82 12.81
CA ALA A 43 -19.72 10.95 12.14
C ALA A 43 -19.91 9.85 11.09
N GLN A 44 -18.90 9.60 10.24
CA GLN A 44 -18.94 8.53 9.23
C GLN A 44 -19.04 7.13 9.85
N ALA A 45 -18.28 6.84 10.91
CA ALA A 45 -18.31 5.53 11.57
C ALA A 45 -19.67 5.25 12.23
N LEU A 46 -20.25 6.24 12.91
CA LEU A 46 -21.59 6.13 13.49
C LEU A 46 -22.67 5.97 12.41
N LEU A 47 -22.53 6.69 11.30
CA LEU A 47 -23.42 6.54 10.15
C LEU A 47 -23.33 5.12 9.56
N ALA A 48 -22.13 4.56 9.41
CA ALA A 48 -21.95 3.17 8.98
C ALA A 48 -22.55 2.16 9.99
N ALA A 49 -22.43 2.42 11.30
CA ALA A 49 -23.09 1.59 12.32
C ALA A 49 -24.63 1.61 12.15
N LYS A 50 -25.19 2.74 11.73
CA LYS A 50 -26.63 2.86 11.45
C LYS A 50 -27.07 1.97 10.29
N GLU A 51 -26.25 1.85 9.25
CA GLU A 51 -26.50 0.96 8.10
C GLU A 51 -26.56 -0.52 8.52
N GLU A 52 -25.70 -0.93 9.45
CA GLU A 52 -25.66 -2.30 9.97
C GLU A 52 -26.76 -2.56 11.05
N GLY A 53 -27.69 -1.62 11.23
CA GLY A 53 -28.86 -1.80 12.10
C GLY A 53 -28.71 -1.25 13.52
N SER A 54 -27.77 -0.33 13.78
CA SER A 54 -27.58 0.27 15.11
C SER A 54 -28.87 0.89 15.67
N GLN A 55 -29.13 0.54 16.94
CA GLN A 55 -30.25 1.02 17.75
C GLN A 55 -29.83 2.15 18.70
N LEU A 56 -28.63 2.72 18.55
CA LEU A 56 -28.17 3.81 19.39
C LEU A 56 -29.13 5.01 19.31
N PRO A 57 -29.57 5.56 20.45
CA PRO A 57 -30.54 6.66 20.48
C PRO A 57 -29.92 7.93 19.91
N ASN A 58 -30.72 8.71 19.20
CA ASN A 58 -30.34 10.03 18.64
C ASN A 58 -29.12 10.03 17.71
N LEU A 59 -28.71 8.88 17.17
CA LEU A 59 -27.47 8.75 16.40
C LEU A 59 -27.37 9.72 15.22
N LEU A 60 -28.45 9.94 14.45
CA LEU A 60 -28.45 10.88 13.32
C LEU A 60 -28.33 12.35 13.77
N ALA A 61 -28.80 12.69 14.98
CA ALA A 61 -28.61 14.02 15.54
C ALA A 61 -27.14 14.22 15.97
N THR A 62 -26.58 13.24 16.68
CA THR A 62 -25.16 13.24 17.08
C THR A 62 -24.22 13.39 15.88
N VAL A 63 -24.52 12.69 14.77
CA VAL A 63 -23.77 12.82 13.52
C VAL A 63 -23.81 14.25 12.99
N ARG A 64 -24.98 14.91 12.96
CA ARG A 64 -25.10 16.30 12.50
C ARG A 64 -24.30 17.25 13.38
N ASP A 65 -24.33 17.05 14.70
CA ASP A 65 -23.58 17.87 15.64
C ASP A 65 -22.06 17.75 15.42
N TYR A 66 -21.56 16.52 15.18
CA TYR A 66 -20.15 16.30 14.86
C TYR A 66 -19.74 16.93 13.53
N ILE A 67 -20.57 16.82 12.49
CA ILE A 67 -20.30 17.47 11.19
C ILE A 67 -20.24 18.99 11.37
N SER A 68 -21.23 19.59 12.05
CA SER A 68 -21.28 21.02 12.32
C SER A 68 -20.07 21.51 13.13
N ARG A 69 -19.67 20.80 14.19
CA ARG A 69 -18.49 21.14 14.98
C ARG A 69 -17.20 21.02 14.16
N ALA A 70 -17.08 19.98 13.34
CA ALA A 70 -15.94 19.81 12.45
C ALA A 70 -15.78 21.00 11.50
N GLU A 71 -16.88 21.51 10.93
CA GLU A 71 -16.87 22.68 10.05
C GLU A 71 -16.42 23.95 10.77
N GLN A 72 -16.94 24.20 11.98
CA GLN A 72 -16.52 25.35 12.81
C GLN A 72 -15.01 25.32 13.08
N LEU A 73 -14.47 24.15 13.42
CA LEU A 73 -13.06 23.96 13.71
C LEU A 73 -12.18 24.16 12.45
N LYS A 74 -12.66 23.76 11.26
CA LYS A 74 -11.95 24.05 9.99
C LYS A 74 -11.83 25.54 9.73
N ALA A 75 -12.90 26.30 9.99
CA ALA A 75 -12.90 27.75 9.80
C ALA A 75 -11.92 28.47 10.75
N VAL A 76 -11.69 27.92 11.96
CA VAL A 76 -10.70 28.46 12.91
C VAL A 76 -9.28 28.07 12.50
N SER A 77 -9.06 26.83 12.07
CA SER A 77 -7.74 26.31 11.70
C SER A 77 -7.12 27.00 10.48
N SER A 78 -7.90 27.61 9.59
CA SER A 78 -7.39 28.35 8.42
C SER A 78 -6.74 29.70 8.78
N THR A 79 -6.87 30.15 10.03
CA THR A 79 -6.38 31.46 10.48
C THR A 79 -5.11 31.40 11.34
N GLY A 80 -4.66 30.21 11.75
CA GLY A 80 -3.49 30.03 12.60
C GLY A 80 -2.39 29.22 11.92
N ALA A 81 -1.25 29.87 11.61
CA ALA A 81 -0.05 29.14 11.21
C ALA A 81 0.45 28.30 12.40
N ALA A 82 0.56 26.98 12.21
CA ALA A 82 1.11 26.09 13.23
C ALA A 82 2.56 26.51 13.57
N GLN A 83 2.87 26.69 14.85
CA GLN A 83 4.24 26.99 15.29
C GLN A 83 5.11 25.74 15.14
N ALA A 84 6.19 25.85 14.36
CA ALA A 84 7.18 24.80 14.21
C ALA A 84 7.90 24.53 15.55
N LYS A 85 8.32 23.27 15.76
CA LYS A 85 9.10 22.91 16.95
C LYS A 85 10.41 23.69 17.00
N SER A 86 10.85 24.07 18.21
CA SER A 86 12.20 24.62 18.40
C SER A 86 13.26 23.58 18.01
N GLN A 87 14.44 24.05 17.60
CA GLN A 87 15.55 23.18 17.22
C GLN A 87 15.97 22.25 18.37
N GLU A 88 15.91 22.73 19.61
CA GLU A 88 16.20 21.94 20.82
C GLU A 88 15.19 20.80 21.01
N GLN A 89 13.90 21.07 20.79
CA GLN A 89 12.85 20.05 20.89
C GLN A 89 13.00 18.98 19.80
N GLN A 90 13.36 19.39 18.58
CA GLN A 90 13.64 18.45 17.48
C GLN A 90 14.86 17.55 17.77
N GLN A 91 15.91 18.11 18.39
CA GLN A 91 17.08 17.33 18.83
C GLN A 91 16.70 16.35 19.96
N LEU A 92 15.88 16.80 20.91
CA LEU A 92 15.41 15.96 22.01
C LEU A 92 14.54 14.80 21.52
N ASP A 93 13.65 15.04 20.56
CA ASP A 93 12.78 13.99 20.01
C ASP A 93 13.58 12.91 19.28
N ARG A 94 14.64 13.29 18.55
CA ARG A 94 15.58 12.33 17.95
C ARG A 94 16.31 11.50 18.98
N ALA A 95 16.83 12.14 20.04
CA ALA A 95 17.49 11.45 21.12
C ALA A 95 16.56 10.47 21.85
N ARG A 96 15.29 10.86 22.07
CA ARG A 96 14.25 9.97 22.64
C ARG A 96 13.95 8.79 21.72
N TYR A 97 13.86 9.02 20.42
CA TYR A 97 13.64 7.95 19.45
C TYR A 97 14.79 6.94 19.45
N LEU A 98 16.04 7.41 19.44
CA LEU A 98 17.23 6.55 19.60
C LEU A 98 17.19 5.71 20.88
N LEU A 99 16.78 6.30 22.02
CA LEU A 99 16.63 5.56 23.28
C LEU A 99 15.52 4.50 23.22
N SER A 100 14.37 4.84 22.61
CA SER A 100 13.27 3.88 22.44
C SER A 100 13.72 2.67 21.63
N GLU A 101 14.42 2.90 20.51
CA GLU A 101 14.93 1.83 19.65
C GLU A 101 16.02 1.01 20.36
N ALA A 102 16.89 1.64 21.14
CA ALA A 102 17.89 0.95 21.95
C ALA A 102 17.24 0.02 23.00
N LEU A 103 16.17 0.50 23.66
CA LEU A 103 15.38 -0.29 24.60
C LEU A 103 14.68 -1.46 23.92
N GLU A 104 14.15 -1.25 22.72
CA GLU A 104 13.50 -2.31 21.96
C GLU A 104 14.46 -3.44 21.58
N ASP A 105 15.67 -3.11 21.14
CA ASP A 105 16.72 -4.09 20.86
C ASP A 105 17.19 -4.82 22.11
N ASP A 106 17.34 -4.11 23.23
CA ASP A 106 17.71 -4.64 24.53
C ASP A 106 16.68 -5.69 25.01
N GLU A 107 15.40 -5.34 24.99
CA GLU A 107 14.30 -6.26 25.33
C GLU A 107 14.19 -7.45 24.37
N SER A 108 14.60 -7.27 23.10
CA SER A 108 14.65 -8.32 22.09
C SER A 108 15.89 -9.21 22.17
N GLY A 109 16.80 -8.96 23.15
CA GLY A 109 18.02 -9.74 23.34
C GLY A 109 19.16 -9.39 22.37
N GLN A 110 19.03 -8.32 21.58
CA GLN A 110 20.03 -7.84 20.62
C GLN A 110 21.03 -6.90 21.30
N GLY A 111 21.75 -7.41 22.29
CA GLY A 111 22.60 -6.59 23.18
C GLY A 111 23.65 -5.73 22.46
N ALA A 112 24.24 -6.22 21.36
CA ALA A 112 25.25 -5.48 20.61
C ALA A 112 24.67 -4.24 19.90
N ASP A 113 23.54 -4.41 19.20
CA ASP A 113 22.85 -3.32 18.50
C ASP A 113 22.27 -2.30 19.48
N ALA A 114 21.73 -2.77 20.61
CA ALA A 114 21.26 -1.94 21.71
C ALA A 114 22.36 -1.05 22.28
N ILE A 115 23.54 -1.60 22.57
CA ILE A 115 24.69 -0.82 23.08
C ILE A 115 25.07 0.30 22.10
N GLY A 116 25.17 -0.02 20.80
CA GLY A 116 25.51 0.98 19.78
C GLY A 116 24.51 2.14 19.71
N LYS A 117 23.21 1.85 19.85
CA LYS A 117 22.14 2.87 19.88
C LYS A 117 22.13 3.69 21.18
N TYR A 118 22.34 3.04 22.34
CA TYR A 118 22.46 3.75 23.61
C TYR A 118 23.63 4.74 23.61
N VAL A 119 24.80 4.36 23.08
CA VAL A 119 25.96 5.26 22.98
C VAL A 119 25.64 6.48 22.10
N GLN A 120 25.04 6.27 20.93
CA GLN A 120 24.62 7.37 20.05
C GLN A 120 23.59 8.30 20.71
N ALA A 121 22.64 7.74 21.47
CA ALA A 121 21.67 8.52 22.22
C ALA A 121 22.33 9.38 23.30
N VAL A 122 23.28 8.82 24.05
CA VAL A 122 24.05 9.52 25.08
C VAL A 122 24.82 10.69 24.47
N GLU A 123 25.53 10.47 23.36
CA GLU A 123 26.26 11.54 22.66
C GLU A 123 25.32 12.67 22.22
N ALA A 124 24.17 12.34 21.64
CA ALA A 124 23.18 13.32 21.22
C ALA A 124 22.60 14.13 22.40
N LEU A 125 22.28 13.47 23.52
CA LEU A 125 21.77 14.14 24.73
C LEU A 125 22.83 15.04 25.38
N LEU A 126 24.08 14.60 25.44
CA LEU A 126 25.18 15.39 25.97
C LEU A 126 25.45 16.62 25.10
N GLN A 127 25.40 16.47 23.77
CA GLN A 127 25.53 17.59 22.84
C GLN A 127 24.40 18.61 23.03
N LEU A 128 23.15 18.16 23.14
CA LEU A 128 21.99 19.03 23.41
C LEU A 128 22.13 19.74 24.77
N SER A 129 22.61 19.05 25.80
CA SER A 129 22.78 19.63 27.14
C SER A 129 23.73 20.83 27.20
N LYS A 130 24.70 20.91 26.27
CA LYS A 130 25.66 22.02 26.18
C LYS A 130 25.01 23.33 25.73
N SER A 131 24.02 23.26 24.84
CA SER A 131 23.31 24.42 24.30
C SER A 131 21.96 24.69 24.95
N ALA A 132 21.39 23.71 25.66
CA ALA A 132 20.04 23.79 26.23
C ALA A 132 19.91 24.67 27.48
N GLU A 133 18.70 25.21 27.68
CA GLU A 133 18.24 25.88 28.90
C GLU A 133 18.39 25.00 30.17
N PRO A 134 18.56 25.58 31.38
CA PRO A 134 18.89 24.84 32.61
C PRO A 134 17.95 23.66 32.93
N GLY A 135 16.65 23.83 32.74
CA GLY A 135 15.66 22.77 33.00
C GLY A 135 15.74 21.60 32.01
N LEU A 136 15.98 21.89 30.73
CA LEU A 136 16.17 20.87 29.70
C LEU A 136 17.54 20.19 29.83
N ARG A 137 18.57 20.94 30.20
CA ARG A 137 19.93 20.44 30.45
C ARG A 137 19.95 19.34 31.49
N GLN A 138 19.31 19.54 32.65
CA GLN A 138 19.24 18.52 33.70
C GLN A 138 18.56 17.25 33.18
N LYS A 139 17.42 17.40 32.50
CA LYS A 139 16.67 16.27 31.94
C LYS A 139 17.50 15.48 30.92
N CYS A 140 18.25 16.15 30.05
CA CYS A 140 19.15 15.49 29.10
C CYS A 140 20.27 14.73 29.80
N GLN A 141 20.86 15.30 30.85
CA GLN A 141 21.92 14.65 31.63
C GLN A 141 21.40 13.41 32.38
N ASP A 142 20.21 13.48 32.97
CA ASP A 142 19.59 12.36 33.68
C ASP A 142 19.30 11.20 32.70
N MET A 143 18.73 11.51 31.53
CA MET A 143 18.48 10.52 30.47
C MET A 143 19.79 9.90 29.96
N ALA A 144 20.83 10.71 29.74
CA ALA A 144 22.12 10.24 29.28
C ALA A 144 22.77 9.30 30.31
N LYS A 145 22.67 9.63 31.60
CA LYS A 145 23.19 8.80 32.69
C LYS A 145 22.51 7.43 32.72
N GLN A 146 21.17 7.40 32.67
CA GLN A 146 20.41 6.14 32.68
C GLN A 146 20.75 5.25 31.47
N ALA A 147 20.85 5.86 30.28
CA ALA A 147 21.21 5.15 29.06
C ALA A 147 22.64 4.57 29.11
N LEU A 148 23.59 5.33 29.66
CA LEU A 148 24.96 4.88 29.82
C LEU A 148 25.08 3.71 30.82
N GLU A 149 24.43 3.83 31.99
CA GLU A 149 24.39 2.76 32.99
C GLU A 149 23.81 1.46 32.39
N ARG A 150 22.75 1.57 31.58
CA ARG A 150 22.15 0.42 30.92
C ARG A 150 23.08 -0.21 29.88
N ALA A 151 23.76 0.61 29.06
CA ALA A 151 24.73 0.14 28.09
C ALA A 151 25.91 -0.61 28.76
N GLU A 152 26.39 -0.12 29.92
CA GLU A 152 27.43 -0.79 30.69
C GLU A 152 26.98 -2.14 31.25
N VAL A 153 25.74 -2.24 31.72
CA VAL A 153 25.15 -3.52 32.19
C VAL A 153 25.10 -4.53 31.04
N LEU A 154 24.65 -4.11 29.85
CA LEU A 154 24.61 -4.97 28.67
C LEU A 154 26.01 -5.42 28.24
N LYS A 155 27.00 -4.51 28.27
CA LYS A 155 28.39 -4.81 27.95
C LYS A 155 28.98 -5.85 28.92
N LYS A 156 28.73 -5.71 30.22
CA LYS A 156 29.15 -6.70 31.23
C LYS A 156 28.48 -8.05 31.03
N LYS A 157 27.18 -8.07 30.69
CA LYS A 157 26.43 -9.32 30.39
C LYS A 157 26.97 -10.02 29.14
N SER A 158 27.31 -9.26 28.09
CA SER A 158 27.91 -9.80 26.87
C SER A 158 29.32 -10.37 27.12
N ALA A 159 30.13 -9.71 27.96
CA ALA A 159 31.45 -10.20 28.35
C ALA A 159 31.40 -11.45 29.25
N ALA A 160 30.37 -11.59 30.09
CA ALA A 160 30.16 -12.78 30.91
C ALA A 160 29.69 -13.99 30.10
N ALA A 161 28.95 -13.77 29.02
CA ALA A 161 28.45 -14.83 28.12
C ALA A 161 29.53 -15.39 27.17
N SER A 162 30.63 -14.67 26.95
CA SER A 162 31.76 -15.09 26.11
C SER A 162 32.92 -15.74 26.89
N ALA A 163 32.78 -15.92 28.21
CA ALA A 163 33.74 -16.66 29.02
C ALA A 163 33.63 -18.18 28.73
N PRO A 164 34.75 -18.93 28.59
CA PRO A 164 34.71 -20.38 28.38
C PRO A 164 34.00 -21.08 29.56
N PRO A 165 33.26 -22.19 29.33
CA PRO A 165 32.68 -22.94 30.43
C PRO A 165 33.81 -23.44 31.33
N GLN A 166 33.78 -23.06 32.61
CA GLN A 166 34.68 -23.64 33.61
C GLN A 166 34.33 -25.13 33.77
N LEU A 167 35.19 -25.99 33.26
CA LEU A 167 35.20 -27.42 33.59
C LEU A 167 35.38 -27.56 35.11
N PRO A 168 34.51 -28.30 35.82
CA PRO A 168 34.78 -28.62 37.21
C PRO A 168 36.06 -29.45 37.30
N SER A 169 36.96 -29.05 38.19
CA SER A 169 38.22 -29.74 38.48
C SER A 169 37.96 -31.17 38.94
N ALA A 170 38.59 -32.13 38.25
CA ALA A 170 38.51 -33.55 38.53
C ALA A 170 39.09 -33.89 39.91
N PRO A 171 38.45 -34.77 40.70
CA PRO A 171 39.13 -35.51 41.75
C PRO A 171 39.82 -36.73 41.16
N THR A 172 41.08 -36.88 41.53
CA THR A 172 41.94 -38.06 41.38
C THR A 172 41.34 -39.23 42.15
N ASP A 173 41.14 -40.38 41.49
CA ASP A 173 41.56 -41.73 41.93
C ASP A 173 40.77 -42.84 41.17
N LEU A 174 41.52 -43.82 40.66
CA LEU A 174 41.09 -45.13 40.11
C LEU A 174 41.37 -46.21 41.19
N PRO A 175 41.00 -47.52 41.03
CA PRO A 175 40.13 -48.22 40.06
C PRO A 175 39.11 -49.18 40.73
N GLY A 176 38.22 -49.83 39.95
CA GLY A 176 37.50 -51.02 40.44
C GLY A 176 36.38 -51.52 39.52
N ASP A 177 36.44 -52.80 39.18
CA ASP A 177 35.64 -53.55 38.22
C ASP A 177 34.09 -53.57 38.42
N ASP A 178 33.43 -53.84 37.28
CA ASP A 178 32.38 -54.86 37.08
C ASP A 178 30.86 -54.52 37.07
N VAL A 179 30.21 -55.15 36.07
CA VAL A 179 28.78 -55.55 35.90
C VAL A 179 27.73 -54.59 35.29
N LEU A 180 27.04 -55.18 34.29
CA LEU A 180 25.84 -54.82 33.52
C LEU A 180 24.58 -54.52 34.37
N ALA A 181 23.74 -53.54 33.96
CA ALA A 181 22.26 -53.64 33.90
C ALA A 181 21.58 -52.33 33.43
N GLU A 182 20.47 -52.47 32.72
CA GLU A 182 19.58 -51.42 32.15
C GLU A 182 18.42 -51.00 33.14
N PRO A 183 17.48 -50.09 32.80
CA PRO A 183 17.05 -48.92 33.60
C PRO A 183 15.70 -49.09 34.37
N PRO A 184 15.24 -48.09 35.18
CA PRO A 184 13.85 -47.58 35.05
C PRO A 184 13.70 -46.05 35.45
N PRO A 185 12.50 -45.41 35.59
CA PRO A 185 12.12 -44.15 34.93
C PRO A 185 12.09 -42.92 35.88
N PRO A 186 11.80 -41.69 35.39
CA PRO A 186 11.84 -40.49 36.23
C PRO A 186 10.52 -40.23 36.97
N PRO A 187 10.54 -39.70 38.21
CA PRO A 187 9.36 -39.15 38.84
C PRO A 187 9.15 -37.67 38.48
N THR A 188 7.90 -37.43 38.11
CA THR A 188 7.12 -36.21 37.92
C THR A 188 7.48 -35.04 38.85
N SER A 189 7.78 -33.87 38.27
CA SER A 189 7.67 -32.57 38.96
C SER A 189 6.91 -31.56 38.11
N LEU A 190 5.91 -30.97 38.74
CA LEU A 190 4.84 -30.13 38.21
C LEU A 190 5.35 -28.84 37.55
N THR A 191 4.97 -28.62 36.30
CA THR A 191 5.10 -27.33 35.60
C THR A 191 3.87 -26.44 35.86
N PRO A 192 4.02 -25.14 36.14
CA PRO A 192 2.91 -24.20 36.15
C PRO A 192 2.48 -23.89 34.71
N GLN A 193 1.17 -23.95 34.44
CA GLN A 193 0.59 -23.64 33.14
C GLN A 193 0.90 -22.19 32.70
N PRO A 194 1.30 -21.95 31.43
CA PRO A 194 1.28 -20.63 30.85
C PRO A 194 -0.15 -20.20 30.50
N ARG A 195 -0.47 -18.96 30.89
CA ARG A 195 -1.68 -18.20 30.52
C ARG A 195 -1.76 -18.07 28.99
N PRO A 196 -2.95 -18.15 28.35
CA PRO A 196 -3.06 -18.14 26.89
C PRO A 196 -2.57 -16.81 26.31
N THR A 197 -1.54 -16.88 25.46
CA THR A 197 -1.08 -15.81 24.59
C THR A 197 -2.13 -15.50 23.51
N PRO A 198 -2.39 -14.23 23.18
CA PRO A 198 -3.21 -13.88 22.02
C PRO A 198 -2.55 -14.41 20.73
N PRO A 199 -3.33 -14.78 19.71
CA PRO A 199 -2.77 -15.38 18.50
C PRO A 199 -1.84 -14.37 17.79
N PRO A 200 -0.71 -14.84 17.22
CA PRO A 200 0.15 -13.97 16.43
C PRO A 200 -0.62 -13.41 15.23
N ALA A 201 -0.34 -12.16 14.90
CA ALA A 201 -0.84 -11.50 13.69
C ALA A 201 -0.69 -12.45 12.51
N GLN A 202 -1.81 -12.76 11.84
CA GLN A 202 -1.83 -13.62 10.66
C GLN A 202 -0.89 -13.03 9.61
N GLN A 203 0.33 -13.57 9.52
CA GLN A 203 1.16 -13.43 8.33
C GLN A 203 0.37 -14.06 7.18
N ARG A 204 -0.24 -13.23 6.35
CA ARG A 204 -0.90 -13.67 5.13
C ARG A 204 0.14 -14.30 4.20
N PRO A 205 -0.19 -15.32 3.41
CA PRO A 205 0.74 -15.90 2.46
C PRO A 205 1.18 -14.81 1.48
N GLN A 206 2.46 -14.47 1.52
CA GLN A 206 3.17 -14.11 0.28
C GLN A 206 2.91 -15.26 -0.70
N PRO A 207 2.82 -15.05 -2.02
CA PRO A 207 2.83 -16.16 -2.96
C PRO A 207 4.01 -17.05 -2.58
N SER A 208 3.73 -18.20 -1.97
CA SER A 208 4.74 -19.03 -1.35
C SER A 208 5.41 -19.77 -2.49
N ARG A 209 6.36 -19.07 -3.13
CA ARG A 209 7.30 -19.70 -4.03
C ARG A 209 8.07 -20.70 -3.19
N THR A 210 7.78 -21.98 -3.36
CA THR A 210 8.36 -23.08 -2.61
C THR A 210 9.85 -23.27 -2.91
N GLU A 211 10.34 -22.64 -3.98
CA GLU A 211 11.70 -22.78 -4.50
C GLU A 211 12.47 -21.46 -4.50
N ALA A 212 13.74 -21.49 -4.10
CA ALA A 212 14.62 -20.34 -4.18
C ALA A 212 14.82 -19.83 -5.63
N TYR A 213 15.20 -18.56 -5.79
CA TYR A 213 15.55 -18.02 -7.10
C TYR A 213 16.75 -18.74 -7.71
N THR A 214 16.66 -19.09 -8.99
CA THR A 214 17.80 -19.62 -9.75
C THR A 214 18.87 -18.54 -9.92
N LYS A 215 20.11 -18.95 -10.26
CA LYS A 215 21.20 -17.99 -10.54
C LYS A 215 20.86 -17.02 -11.68
N ALA A 216 20.13 -17.50 -12.70
CA ALA A 216 19.67 -16.68 -13.81
C ALA A 216 18.67 -15.62 -13.32
N GLU A 217 17.64 -16.01 -12.57
CA GLU A 217 16.66 -15.07 -12.01
C GLU A 217 17.30 -14.03 -11.09
N ILE A 218 18.27 -14.44 -10.25
CA ILE A 218 19.02 -13.50 -9.41
C ILE A 218 19.76 -12.48 -10.28
N ALA A 219 20.39 -12.91 -11.38
CA ALA A 219 21.08 -12.00 -12.30
C ALA A 219 20.10 -11.00 -12.94
N VAL A 220 18.93 -11.49 -13.35
CA VAL A 220 17.84 -10.68 -13.90
C VAL A 220 17.34 -9.64 -12.89
N LEU A 221 16.99 -10.07 -11.67
CA LEU A 221 16.49 -9.21 -10.60
C LEU A 221 17.53 -8.17 -10.15
N ARG A 222 18.82 -8.55 -10.18
CA ARG A 222 19.93 -7.64 -9.90
C ARG A 222 20.09 -6.60 -11.01
N ALA A 223 20.12 -7.02 -12.27
CA ALA A 223 20.25 -6.10 -13.40
C ALA A 223 19.12 -5.06 -13.42
N THR A 224 17.89 -5.52 -13.17
CA THR A 224 16.67 -4.70 -13.17
C THR A 224 16.33 -4.08 -11.82
N SER A 225 17.25 -4.16 -10.85
CA SER A 225 17.16 -3.39 -9.61
C SER A 225 17.53 -1.93 -9.82
N ARG A 226 18.28 -1.62 -10.89
CA ARG A 226 18.63 -0.27 -11.26
C ARG A 226 17.53 0.34 -12.11
N ILE A 227 16.70 1.20 -11.52
CA ILE A 227 15.58 1.89 -12.17
C ILE A 227 15.89 3.38 -12.14
N ASN A 228 15.85 4.07 -13.29
CA ASN A 228 16.18 5.49 -13.40
C ASN A 228 17.55 5.85 -12.80
N GLY A 229 18.52 4.95 -12.97
CA GLY A 229 19.88 5.11 -12.44
C GLY A 229 20.04 4.77 -10.95
N ARG A 230 18.95 4.57 -10.19
CA ARG A 230 18.91 4.32 -8.75
C ARG A 230 18.70 2.84 -8.43
N ASN A 231 19.26 2.35 -7.33
CA ASN A 231 19.15 0.94 -6.93
C ASN A 231 17.96 0.70 -6.00
N TYR A 232 17.11 -0.24 -6.37
CA TYR A 232 15.99 -0.75 -5.56
C TYR A 232 16.13 -2.27 -5.44
N LEU A 233 16.74 -2.72 -4.35
CA LEU A 233 16.96 -4.15 -4.14
C LEU A 233 15.66 -4.84 -3.72
N PRO A 234 15.51 -6.15 -4.03
CA PRO A 234 14.45 -6.96 -3.47
C PRO A 234 14.40 -6.85 -1.94
N PHE A 235 13.19 -6.78 -1.39
CA PHE A 235 12.95 -6.71 0.04
C PHE A 235 13.22 -8.09 0.66
N MET A 236 14.10 -8.13 1.65
CA MET A 236 14.51 -9.33 2.37
C MET A 236 14.01 -9.29 3.81
N ALA A 237 13.89 -10.44 4.47
CA ALA A 237 13.47 -10.50 5.88
C ALA A 237 14.39 -9.69 6.81
N SER A 238 15.68 -9.56 6.47
CA SER A 238 16.63 -8.72 7.20
C SER A 238 16.31 -7.23 7.14
N ASP A 239 15.63 -6.77 6.09
CA ASP A 239 15.27 -5.35 5.92
C ASP A 239 14.20 -4.90 6.93
N ALA A 240 13.47 -5.83 7.54
CA ALA A 240 12.62 -5.52 8.68
C ALA A 240 13.40 -4.95 9.89
N ARG A 241 14.73 -5.14 9.92
CA ARG A 241 15.66 -4.61 10.93
C ARG A 241 16.53 -3.48 10.40
N GLU A 242 16.11 -2.83 9.31
CA GLU A 242 16.79 -1.65 8.79
C GLU A 242 16.93 -0.59 9.89
N GLN A 243 18.12 0.01 10.03
CA GLN A 243 18.33 1.06 11.03
C GLN A 243 17.66 2.36 10.59
N PHE A 244 16.74 2.86 11.41
CA PHE A 244 16.01 4.12 11.20
C PHE A 244 16.44 5.25 12.14
N ALA A 245 17.08 4.91 13.26
CA ALA A 245 17.51 5.87 14.26
C ALA A 245 18.93 6.38 14.00
N TYR A 246 19.09 7.71 13.92
CA TYR A 246 20.36 8.39 13.68
C TYR A 246 20.47 9.69 14.51
N PRO A 247 21.67 10.07 14.96
CA PRO A 247 21.87 11.35 15.65
C PRO A 247 21.52 12.57 14.78
N GLN A 248 21.86 12.52 13.50
CA GLN A 248 21.55 13.55 12.52
C GLN A 248 20.38 13.13 11.62
N PRO A 249 19.57 14.08 11.12
CA PRO A 249 18.48 13.75 10.23
C PRO A 249 19.02 13.13 8.93
N PHE A 250 18.47 11.98 8.57
CA PHE A 250 18.79 11.31 7.33
C PHE A 250 18.45 12.21 6.14
N THR A 251 19.33 12.20 5.15
CA THR A 251 19.16 12.88 3.88
C THR A 251 19.43 11.87 2.78
N ASP A 252 18.59 11.86 1.77
CA ASP A 252 18.73 10.96 0.64
C ASP A 252 20.03 11.29 -0.12
N SER A 253 20.90 10.30 -0.31
CA SER A 253 22.17 10.49 -1.03
C SER A 253 21.96 10.88 -2.49
N GLU A 254 20.79 10.55 -3.04
CA GLU A 254 20.39 10.91 -4.41
C GLU A 254 19.83 12.34 -4.52
N GLY A 255 19.71 13.06 -3.40
CA GLY A 255 19.23 14.43 -3.35
C GLY A 255 17.71 14.58 -3.50
N LEU A 256 17.29 15.83 -3.75
CA LEU A 256 15.88 16.20 -3.90
C LEU A 256 15.33 15.74 -5.25
N LEU A 257 14.09 15.27 -5.26
CA LEU A 257 13.43 14.79 -6.48
C LEU A 257 13.14 15.96 -7.43
N PRO A 258 13.34 15.79 -8.75
CA PRO A 258 13.04 16.83 -9.71
C PRO A 258 11.54 17.11 -9.75
N LEU A 259 11.20 18.39 -9.86
CA LEU A 259 9.85 18.93 -9.93
C LEU A 259 9.56 19.38 -11.36
N SER A 260 8.31 19.26 -11.81
CA SER A 260 7.85 19.82 -13.08
C SER A 260 7.92 21.36 -13.07
N ALA A 261 7.93 21.99 -14.25
CA ALA A 261 7.91 23.45 -14.37
C ALA A 261 6.71 24.11 -13.67
N LYS A 262 5.56 23.41 -13.55
CA LYS A 262 4.39 23.89 -12.81
C LYS A 262 4.64 23.84 -11.29
N GLN A 263 5.20 22.74 -10.79
CA GLN A 263 5.53 22.58 -9.37
C GLN A 263 6.65 23.56 -8.93
N GLN A 264 7.71 23.73 -9.73
CA GLN A 264 8.81 24.66 -9.44
C GLN A 264 8.32 26.11 -9.29
N ARG A 265 7.36 26.54 -10.13
CA ARG A 265 6.76 27.88 -10.03
C ARG A 265 5.99 28.09 -8.72
N SER A 266 5.41 27.02 -8.15
CA SER A 266 4.69 27.06 -6.88
C SER A 266 5.61 26.89 -5.67
N LEU A 267 6.79 26.28 -5.85
CA LEU A 267 7.73 25.95 -4.78
C LEU A 267 8.15 27.20 -4.00
N SER A 268 8.09 27.08 -2.67
CA SER A 268 8.69 27.99 -1.71
C SER A 268 9.97 27.40 -1.13
N ARG A 269 9.88 26.19 -0.56
CA ARG A 269 11.01 25.49 0.08
C ARG A 269 10.74 23.99 0.16
N TRP A 270 11.77 23.24 0.50
CA TRP A 270 11.63 21.87 1.00
C TRP A 270 11.60 21.92 2.54
N ALA A 271 10.70 21.15 3.16
CA ALA A 271 10.53 21.13 4.60
C ALA A 271 10.35 19.70 5.13
N ARG A 272 10.75 19.48 6.37
CA ARG A 272 10.52 18.22 7.09
C ARG A 272 9.21 18.29 7.90
N PRO A 273 8.59 17.16 8.27
CA PRO A 273 7.32 17.14 9.00
C PRO A 273 7.33 17.95 10.31
N ASP A 274 8.43 17.96 11.05
CA ASP A 274 8.61 18.70 12.31
C ASP A 274 8.73 20.23 12.13
N GLN A 275 8.89 20.69 10.88
CA GLN A 275 8.84 22.09 10.47
C GLN A 275 7.46 22.49 9.95
N LEU A 276 6.55 21.52 9.76
CA LEU A 276 5.22 21.70 9.19
C LEU A 276 4.11 21.50 10.24
N ALA A 277 4.34 20.59 11.20
CA ALA A 277 3.40 20.27 12.24
C ALA A 277 4.09 20.21 13.63
N PRO A 278 3.41 20.65 14.70
CA PRO A 278 3.94 20.60 16.06
C PRO A 278 3.96 19.17 16.62
N GLU A 279 3.12 18.26 16.10
CA GLU A 279 3.12 16.85 16.49
C GLU A 279 2.96 15.95 15.25
N PRO A 280 3.99 15.82 14.41
CA PRO A 280 3.90 15.00 13.21
C PRO A 280 3.67 13.53 13.57
N LYS A 281 2.78 12.89 12.82
CA LYS A 281 2.43 11.48 12.91
C LYS A 281 2.56 10.84 11.54
N MET A 282 2.94 9.57 11.52
CA MET A 282 2.93 8.80 10.28
C MET A 282 1.48 8.62 9.80
N ILE A 283 0.65 8.03 10.66
CA ILE A 283 -0.77 7.79 10.42
C ILE A 283 -1.55 8.16 11.69
N LEU A 284 -2.55 9.02 11.55
CA LEU A 284 -3.57 9.29 12.57
C LEU A 284 -4.79 8.39 12.38
N LEU A 285 -5.20 8.20 11.13
CA LEU A 285 -6.23 7.25 10.71
C LEU A 285 -6.10 6.97 9.20
N VAL A 286 -6.10 5.70 8.83
CA VAL A 286 -6.18 5.29 7.42
C VAL A 286 -7.57 5.61 6.87
N SER A 287 -7.70 6.72 6.15
CA SER A 287 -8.97 7.15 5.56
C SER A 287 -8.79 7.62 4.12
N PRO A 288 -9.60 7.10 3.16
CA PRO A 288 -9.60 7.61 1.79
C PRO A 288 -10.06 9.07 1.71
N MET A 289 -10.80 9.55 2.72
CA MET A 289 -11.34 10.90 2.75
C MET A 289 -10.28 11.95 3.07
N SER A 290 -9.20 11.54 3.72
CA SER A 290 -8.07 12.42 4.07
C SER A 290 -7.21 12.78 2.85
N ILE A 291 -7.17 11.91 1.85
CA ILE A 291 -6.25 12.01 0.72
C ILE A 291 -6.69 13.15 -0.21
N THR A 292 -5.75 14.04 -0.50
CA THR A 292 -5.93 15.19 -1.37
C THR A 292 -4.78 15.29 -2.36
N GLN A 293 -5.09 15.61 -3.61
CA GLN A 293 -4.13 15.87 -4.67
C GLN A 293 -4.06 17.36 -5.01
N THR A 294 -2.85 17.93 -5.10
CA THR A 294 -2.62 19.30 -5.62
C THR A 294 -2.00 19.29 -7.03
N ILE A 295 -0.77 19.80 -7.17
CA ILE A 295 -0.02 19.88 -8.42
C ILE A 295 0.68 18.53 -8.63
N VAL A 296 -0.11 17.51 -8.95
CA VAL A 296 0.33 16.13 -9.24
C VAL A 296 -0.13 15.75 -10.64
N SER A 297 0.77 15.17 -11.39
CA SER A 297 0.52 14.62 -12.73
C SER A 297 -0.04 13.18 -12.68
N ASP A 298 0.35 12.38 -11.69
CA ASP A 298 -0.10 11.00 -11.53
C ASP A 298 -1.35 10.87 -10.64
N CYS A 299 -2.52 11.15 -11.21
CA CYS A 299 -3.80 10.99 -10.51
C CYS A 299 -4.15 9.54 -10.17
N SER A 300 -3.70 8.58 -10.98
CA SER A 300 -4.03 7.17 -10.80
C SER A 300 -3.34 6.58 -9.57
N PHE A 301 -2.14 7.03 -9.23
CA PHE A 301 -1.49 6.60 -7.98
C PHE A 301 -2.25 7.12 -6.75
N VAL A 302 -2.73 8.37 -6.77
CA VAL A 302 -3.52 8.93 -5.66
C VAL A 302 -4.87 8.23 -5.51
N ALA A 303 -5.57 7.95 -6.61
CA ALA A 303 -6.78 7.14 -6.60
C ALA A 303 -6.51 5.72 -6.06
N SER A 304 -5.36 5.14 -6.40
CA SER A 304 -4.93 3.82 -5.92
C SER A 304 -4.68 3.79 -4.41
N MET A 305 -4.08 4.83 -3.85
CA MET A 305 -3.95 4.99 -2.39
C MET A 305 -5.32 5.09 -1.71
N ALA A 306 -6.27 5.81 -2.31
CA ALA A 306 -7.62 5.94 -1.74
C ALA A 306 -8.36 4.60 -1.69
N VAL A 307 -8.33 3.80 -2.75
CA VAL A 307 -9.00 2.48 -2.74
C VAL A 307 -8.31 1.49 -1.79
N ALA A 308 -6.97 1.54 -1.68
CA ALA A 308 -6.23 0.73 -0.73
C ALA A 308 -6.54 1.11 0.73
N ALA A 309 -6.62 2.41 1.04
CA ALA A 309 -7.01 2.91 2.35
C ALA A 309 -8.45 2.52 2.70
N GLN A 310 -9.37 2.64 1.75
CA GLN A 310 -10.76 2.23 1.95
C GLN A 310 -10.88 0.73 2.21
N TYR A 311 -10.12 -0.09 1.48
CA TYR A 311 -10.07 -1.53 1.70
C TYR A 311 -9.57 -1.89 3.10
N GLU A 312 -8.44 -1.32 3.50
CA GLU A 312 -7.85 -1.58 4.81
C GLU A 312 -8.80 -1.20 5.94
N ARG A 313 -9.46 -0.04 5.83
CA ARG A 313 -10.48 0.40 6.78
C ARG A 313 -11.68 -0.54 6.82
N ARG A 314 -12.20 -0.94 5.66
CA ARG A 314 -13.41 -1.75 5.52
C ARG A 314 -13.24 -3.18 6.00
N PHE A 315 -12.13 -3.82 5.62
CA PHE A 315 -11.87 -5.24 5.88
C PHE A 315 -10.91 -5.48 7.03
N LYS A 316 -10.34 -4.42 7.64
CA LYS A 316 -9.33 -4.49 8.71
C LYS A 316 -8.12 -5.36 8.31
N ARG A 317 -7.77 -5.31 7.02
CA ARG A 317 -6.68 -6.06 6.40
C ARG A 317 -5.64 -5.07 5.87
N GLN A 318 -4.45 -5.10 6.44
CA GLN A 318 -3.39 -4.14 6.10
C GLN A 318 -2.99 -4.26 4.62
N LEU A 319 -3.03 -3.13 3.90
CA LEU A 319 -2.49 -2.95 2.55
C LEU A 319 -1.59 -1.71 2.46
N VAL A 320 -1.91 -0.66 3.22
CA VAL A 320 -1.18 0.60 3.29
C VAL A 320 -0.21 0.57 4.47
N THR A 321 -0.67 0.18 5.66
CA THR A 321 0.16 0.24 6.87
C THR A 321 1.33 -0.74 6.84
N ASN A 322 1.15 -1.94 6.30
CA ASN A 322 2.17 -2.99 6.28
C ASN A 322 3.33 -2.74 5.30
N ILE A 323 3.28 -1.69 4.49
CA ILE A 323 4.32 -1.33 3.52
C ILE A 323 5.16 -0.10 3.95
N ILE A 324 4.82 0.55 5.05
CA ILE A 324 5.51 1.76 5.55
C ILE A 324 6.36 1.39 6.78
N TYR A 325 7.64 1.75 6.76
CA TYR A 325 8.60 1.53 7.86
C TYR A 325 9.30 2.84 8.25
N PRO A 326 9.66 3.04 9.53
CA PRO A 326 9.68 2.04 10.62
C PRO A 326 8.30 1.65 11.14
N GLN A 327 8.23 0.46 11.75
CA GLN A 327 7.02 -0.08 12.38
C GLN A 327 7.31 -0.40 13.85
N ASN A 328 6.31 -0.22 14.72
CA ASN A 328 6.38 -0.68 16.10
C ASN A 328 6.23 -2.22 16.19
N ARG A 329 6.28 -2.77 17.40
CA ARG A 329 6.09 -4.21 17.67
C ARG A 329 4.77 -4.81 17.16
N ARG A 330 3.75 -3.97 16.93
CA ARG A 330 2.45 -4.39 16.39
C ARG A 330 2.41 -4.38 14.86
N GLY A 331 3.51 -4.01 14.20
CA GLY A 331 3.58 -3.83 12.75
C GLY A 331 2.91 -2.54 12.28
N GLU A 332 2.69 -1.58 13.17
CA GLU A 332 2.06 -0.29 12.83
C GLU A 332 3.13 0.75 12.49
N PRO A 333 2.98 1.51 11.39
CA PRO A 333 3.93 2.56 11.01
C PRO A 333 4.08 3.64 12.08
N VAL A 334 5.31 4.03 12.36
CA VAL A 334 5.63 5.08 13.34
C VAL A 334 6.33 6.26 12.69
N TYR A 335 6.09 7.44 13.26
CA TYR A 335 6.83 8.64 12.86
C TYR A 335 8.28 8.52 13.34
N ASN A 336 9.22 8.77 12.43
CA ASN A 336 10.65 8.79 12.70
C ASN A 336 11.19 10.22 12.63
N PRO A 337 11.57 10.84 13.77
CA PRO A 337 12.16 12.18 13.79
C PRO A 337 13.58 12.23 13.21
N CYS A 338 14.20 11.08 12.93
CA CYS A 338 15.48 11.01 12.22
C CYS A 338 15.30 11.12 10.70
N GLY A 339 14.06 11.17 10.19
CA GLY A 339 13.76 11.48 8.79
C GLY A 339 14.13 10.41 7.77
N LYS A 340 14.40 9.17 8.18
CA LYS A 340 14.58 8.02 7.29
C LYS A 340 13.32 7.17 7.26
N TYR A 341 12.84 6.84 6.08
CA TYR A 341 11.72 5.91 5.89
C TYR A 341 12.03 4.89 4.81
N MET A 342 11.38 3.73 4.91
CA MET A 342 11.44 2.69 3.90
C MET A 342 10.03 2.31 3.49
N ILE A 343 9.74 2.40 2.19
CA ILE A 343 8.48 1.96 1.61
C ILE A 343 8.72 0.68 0.82
N LYS A 344 7.89 -0.34 1.05
CA LYS A 344 7.92 -1.61 0.34
C LYS A 344 6.95 -1.55 -0.85
N LEU A 345 7.48 -1.52 -2.08
CA LEU A 345 6.68 -1.50 -3.30
C LEU A 345 6.94 -2.77 -4.12
N HIS A 346 5.91 -3.27 -4.80
CA HIS A 346 6.02 -4.42 -5.69
C HIS A 346 6.42 -3.97 -7.10
N LEU A 347 7.71 -4.05 -7.41
CA LEU A 347 8.29 -3.50 -8.62
C LEU A 347 9.03 -4.61 -9.36
N ASN A 348 8.82 -4.70 -10.67
CA ASN A 348 9.51 -5.68 -11.51
C ASN A 348 9.30 -7.12 -10.98
N GLY A 349 8.04 -7.44 -10.63
CA GLY A 349 7.59 -8.76 -10.17
C GLY A 349 7.98 -9.16 -8.74
N VAL A 350 8.65 -8.29 -7.97
CA VAL A 350 9.07 -8.58 -6.59
C VAL A 350 8.84 -7.40 -5.66
N ALA A 351 8.65 -7.66 -4.37
CA ALA A 351 8.71 -6.60 -3.36
C ALA A 351 10.13 -6.03 -3.30
N ARG A 352 10.26 -4.71 -3.31
CA ARG A 352 11.54 -3.97 -3.26
C ARG A 352 11.48 -2.89 -2.18
N LYS A 353 12.62 -2.62 -1.56
CA LYS A 353 12.73 -1.53 -0.60
C LYS A 353 13.06 -0.21 -1.29
N VAL A 354 12.30 0.82 -0.94
CA VAL A 354 12.51 2.20 -1.39
C VAL A 354 12.81 3.06 -0.18
N ILE A 355 14.08 3.41 -0.01
CA ILE A 355 14.51 4.34 1.05
C ILE A 355 14.26 5.77 0.58
N ILE A 356 13.65 6.58 1.45
CA ILE A 356 13.45 8.02 1.25
C ILE A 356 13.88 8.78 2.50
N ASP A 357 14.31 10.04 2.32
CA ASP A 357 14.26 11.01 3.40
C ASP A 357 12.85 11.63 3.55
N ASP A 358 12.67 12.51 4.52
CA ASP A 358 11.38 13.13 4.85
C ASP A 358 11.21 14.58 4.36
N GLN A 359 12.10 15.05 3.47
CA GLN A 359 11.95 16.38 2.88
C GLN A 359 10.82 16.41 1.86
N LEU A 360 9.83 17.28 2.06
CA LEU A 360 8.68 17.43 1.17
C LEU A 360 8.66 18.84 0.54
N PRO A 361 8.28 18.96 -0.75
CA PRO A 361 8.18 20.26 -1.40
C PRO A 361 6.95 21.02 -0.91
N VAL A 362 7.12 22.28 -0.51
CA VAL A 362 6.08 23.14 0.05
C VAL A 362 5.81 24.31 -0.90
N ALA A 363 4.54 24.55 -1.21
CA ALA A 363 4.10 25.65 -2.03
C ALA A 363 4.17 26.98 -1.27
N ARG A 364 4.15 28.11 -2.01
CA ARG A 364 4.05 29.45 -1.40
C ARG A 364 2.76 29.67 -0.60
N SER A 365 1.72 28.87 -0.84
CA SER A 365 0.50 28.85 -0.01
C SER A 365 0.73 28.26 1.39
N GLY A 366 1.85 27.57 1.61
CA GLY A 366 2.13 26.81 2.83
C GLY A 366 1.69 25.34 2.76
N GLU A 367 0.95 24.95 1.71
CA GLU A 367 0.51 23.58 1.50
C GLU A 367 1.61 22.72 0.85
N LEU A 368 1.53 21.40 1.03
CA LEU A 368 2.42 20.46 0.37
C LEU A 368 2.15 20.43 -1.14
N ILE A 369 3.22 20.44 -1.93
CA ILE A 369 3.16 20.11 -3.35
C ILE A 369 3.13 18.60 -3.46
N GLY A 370 2.12 18.06 -4.15
CA GLY A 370 1.94 16.62 -4.25
C GLY A 370 0.59 16.16 -3.71
N ALA A 371 0.54 14.89 -3.34
CA ALA A 371 -0.53 14.28 -2.57
C ALA A 371 -0.24 14.42 -1.07
N TYR A 372 -1.27 14.74 -0.30
CA TYR A 372 -1.17 14.97 1.14
C TYR A 372 -2.46 14.60 1.86
N SER A 373 -2.36 14.44 3.18
CA SER A 373 -3.53 14.32 4.05
C SER A 373 -4.08 15.70 4.35
N ASN A 374 -5.41 15.87 4.31
CA ASN A 374 -6.07 17.09 4.80
C ASN A 374 -5.92 17.29 6.32
N ASN A 375 -5.32 16.32 7.02
CA ASN A 375 -4.82 16.49 8.37
C ASN A 375 -3.34 16.90 8.33
N SER A 376 -3.04 18.13 8.73
CA SER A 376 -1.70 18.73 8.65
C SER A 376 -0.63 18.00 9.47
N ALA A 377 -1.01 17.15 10.42
CA ALA A 377 -0.09 16.36 11.23
C ALA A 377 0.15 14.94 10.68
N GLU A 378 -0.48 14.53 9.58
CA GLU A 378 -0.41 13.18 9.02
C GLU A 378 0.35 13.14 7.68
N PHE A 379 1.36 12.27 7.55
CA PHE A 379 2.32 12.33 6.44
C PHE A 379 2.43 11.08 5.56
N TRP A 380 1.71 9.98 5.86
CA TRP A 380 1.81 8.73 5.09
C TRP A 380 1.51 8.90 3.58
N VAL A 381 0.53 9.74 3.23
CA VAL A 381 0.14 10.01 1.83
C VAL A 381 1.32 10.58 1.05
N SER A 382 1.96 11.61 1.59
CA SER A 382 3.08 12.30 0.94
C SER A 382 4.32 11.43 0.87
N PHE A 383 4.56 10.56 1.86
CA PHE A 383 5.68 9.62 1.82
C PHE A 383 5.49 8.47 0.84
N LEU A 384 4.27 7.92 0.72
CA LEU A 384 3.99 6.92 -0.30
C LEU A 384 4.13 7.50 -1.71
N GLU A 385 3.58 8.69 -1.95
CA GLU A 385 3.78 9.40 -3.22
C GLU A 385 5.27 9.66 -3.48
N LYS A 386 6.00 10.20 -2.51
CA LYS A 386 7.44 10.47 -2.66
C LYS A 386 8.24 9.21 -3.03
N ALA A 387 7.98 8.09 -2.36
CA ALA A 387 8.65 6.84 -2.66
C ALA A 387 8.34 6.37 -4.09
N TYR A 388 7.08 6.48 -4.52
CA TYR A 388 6.69 6.12 -5.88
C TYR A 388 7.31 7.05 -6.92
N MET A 389 7.26 8.37 -6.71
CA MET A 389 7.88 9.37 -7.58
C MET A 389 9.40 9.19 -7.65
N LYS A 390 10.06 8.80 -6.56
CA LYS A 390 11.49 8.46 -6.56
C LYS A 390 11.79 7.33 -7.54
N VAL A 391 10.97 6.27 -7.52
CA VAL A 391 11.08 5.12 -8.45
C VAL A 391 10.80 5.55 -9.88
N MET A 392 9.78 6.38 -10.10
CA MET A 392 9.38 6.87 -11.43
C MET A 392 10.27 7.99 -12.00
N GLY A 393 11.30 8.41 -11.26
CA GLY A 393 12.32 9.34 -11.72
C GLY A 393 12.21 10.75 -11.16
N GLY A 394 11.03 11.15 -10.67
CA GLY A 394 10.77 12.45 -10.04
C GLY A 394 9.28 12.78 -9.92
N TYR A 395 8.98 13.91 -9.29
CA TYR A 395 7.62 14.47 -9.23
C TYR A 395 7.13 15.04 -10.57
N ASP A 396 8.05 15.18 -11.54
CA ASP A 396 7.76 15.53 -12.93
C ASP A 396 7.35 14.32 -13.78
N PHE A 397 7.08 13.17 -13.17
CA PHE A 397 6.57 11.97 -13.83
C PHE A 397 5.25 12.27 -14.55
N PRO A 398 5.08 11.98 -15.85
CA PRO A 398 3.89 12.38 -16.61
C PRO A 398 2.58 11.69 -16.18
N GLY A 399 2.66 10.62 -15.40
CA GLY A 399 1.51 9.81 -14.97
C GLY A 399 1.53 8.40 -15.54
N SER A 400 0.67 7.54 -15.00
CA SER A 400 0.57 6.12 -15.32
C SER A 400 -0.91 5.72 -15.45
N ASN A 401 -1.25 4.47 -15.09
CA ASN A 401 -2.62 4.03 -14.91
C ASN A 401 -2.74 3.15 -13.67
N SER A 402 -3.98 3.02 -13.16
CA SER A 402 -4.22 2.40 -11.87
C SER A 402 -3.86 0.91 -11.79
N ASN A 403 -3.76 0.18 -12.91
CA ASN A 403 -3.29 -1.20 -12.87
C ASN A 403 -1.81 -1.28 -12.47
N ILE A 404 -0.98 -0.38 -13.01
CA ILE A 404 0.43 -0.30 -12.68
C ILE A 404 0.60 0.14 -11.23
N ASP A 405 -0.17 1.15 -10.82
CA ASP A 405 -0.07 1.75 -9.49
C ASP A 405 -0.56 0.82 -8.39
N LEU A 406 -1.73 0.19 -8.56
CA LEU A 406 -2.24 -0.79 -7.60
C LEU A 406 -1.34 -2.02 -7.54
N HIS A 407 -0.81 -2.48 -8.67
CA HIS A 407 0.15 -3.57 -8.67
C HIS A 407 1.42 -3.18 -7.92
N ALA A 408 1.94 -1.96 -8.11
CA ALA A 408 3.09 -1.46 -7.37
C ALA A 408 2.84 -1.29 -5.86
N LEU A 409 1.65 -0.85 -5.46
CA LEU A 409 1.29 -0.67 -4.06
C LEU A 409 1.03 -2.00 -3.34
N THR A 410 0.38 -2.95 -4.01
CA THR A 410 -0.23 -4.12 -3.33
C THR A 410 0.32 -5.46 -3.78
N GLY A 411 0.92 -5.55 -4.97
CA GLY A 411 1.26 -6.82 -5.62
C GLY A 411 0.04 -7.61 -6.11
N TRP A 412 -1.17 -7.05 -6.06
CA TRP A 412 -2.40 -7.71 -6.50
C TRP A 412 -2.47 -7.80 -8.03
N ILE A 413 -3.32 -8.70 -8.53
CA ILE A 413 -3.33 -9.08 -9.95
C ILE A 413 -4.18 -8.08 -10.76
N PRO A 414 -3.59 -7.33 -11.70
CA PRO A 414 -4.31 -6.28 -12.45
C PRO A 414 -5.13 -6.85 -13.61
N GLU A 415 -6.39 -6.42 -13.75
CA GLU A 415 -7.28 -6.65 -14.90
C GLU A 415 -7.74 -5.29 -15.44
N ARG A 416 -7.59 -5.09 -16.75
CA ARG A 416 -8.15 -3.91 -17.45
C ARG A 416 -9.46 -4.32 -18.11
N ILE A 417 -10.56 -3.66 -17.75
CA ILE A 417 -11.88 -3.89 -18.35
C ILE A 417 -12.25 -2.65 -19.16
N PRO A 418 -12.06 -2.66 -20.50
CA PRO A 418 -12.55 -1.59 -21.35
C PRO A 418 -14.08 -1.53 -21.30
N ILE A 419 -14.62 -0.31 -21.19
CA ILE A 419 -16.04 -0.04 -21.30
C ILE A 419 -16.31 0.28 -22.77
N ASP A 420 -17.10 -0.57 -23.43
CA ASP A 420 -17.46 -0.43 -24.84
C ASP A 420 -18.96 -0.67 -25.00
N GLU A 421 -19.78 0.35 -24.70
CA GLU A 421 -21.25 0.24 -24.82
C GLU A 421 -21.71 -0.07 -26.25
N GLY A 422 -20.90 0.26 -27.26
CA GLY A 422 -21.19 -0.05 -28.66
C GLY A 422 -20.98 -1.53 -29.02
N ASN A 423 -20.33 -2.31 -28.17
CA ASN A 423 -19.99 -3.70 -28.44
C ASN A 423 -20.39 -4.65 -27.29
N PRO A 424 -21.65 -5.08 -27.21
CA PRO A 424 -22.15 -5.94 -26.13
C PRO A 424 -21.52 -7.35 -26.11
N VAL A 425 -20.86 -7.76 -27.21
CA VAL A 425 -20.09 -9.01 -27.24
C VAL A 425 -18.81 -8.87 -26.43
N ARG A 426 -18.13 -7.71 -26.53
CA ARG A 426 -16.89 -7.40 -25.80
C ARG A 426 -17.17 -6.95 -24.37
N PHE A 427 -18.16 -6.10 -24.16
CA PHE A 427 -18.51 -5.57 -22.84
C PHE A 427 -19.88 -6.07 -22.38
N LYS A 428 -19.87 -7.15 -21.60
CA LYS A 428 -21.09 -7.72 -21.00
C LYS A 428 -21.46 -6.94 -19.74
N LYS A 429 -21.99 -5.73 -19.94
CA LYS A 429 -22.32 -4.71 -18.92
C LYS A 429 -22.85 -5.28 -17.61
N ASP A 430 -23.93 -6.07 -17.66
CA ASP A 430 -24.58 -6.63 -16.46
C ASP A 430 -23.70 -7.66 -15.74
N LYS A 431 -23.02 -8.54 -16.49
CA LYS A 431 -22.13 -9.55 -15.90
C LYS A 431 -20.93 -8.91 -15.22
N VAL A 432 -20.40 -7.82 -15.81
CA VAL A 432 -19.31 -7.04 -15.20
C VAL A 432 -19.78 -6.44 -13.89
N PHE A 433 -20.93 -5.76 -13.87
CA PHE A 433 -21.45 -5.15 -12.64
C PHE A 433 -21.64 -6.20 -11.53
N THR A 434 -22.33 -7.30 -11.83
CA THR A 434 -22.59 -8.35 -10.84
C THR A 434 -21.29 -8.97 -10.32
N LYS A 435 -20.30 -9.23 -11.20
CA LYS A 435 -18.97 -9.72 -10.80
C LYS A 435 -18.28 -8.73 -9.87
N LEU A 436 -18.27 -7.45 -10.20
CA LEU A 436 -17.58 -6.43 -9.42
C LEU A 436 -18.27 -6.19 -8.07
N GLN A 437 -19.59 -6.05 -8.05
CA GLN A 437 -20.37 -5.88 -6.82
C GLN A 437 -20.07 -7.04 -5.84
N ASP A 438 -20.22 -8.29 -6.29
CA ASP A 438 -20.04 -9.46 -5.43
C ASP A 438 -18.61 -9.55 -4.88
N ARG A 439 -17.61 -9.42 -5.77
CA ARG A 439 -16.20 -9.56 -5.37
C ARG A 439 -15.69 -8.38 -4.54
N PHE A 440 -16.20 -7.19 -4.77
CA PHE A 440 -15.88 -6.01 -3.98
C PHE A 440 -16.33 -6.18 -2.53
N HIS A 441 -17.57 -6.63 -2.29
CA HIS A 441 -18.08 -6.85 -0.93
C HIS A 441 -17.43 -8.04 -0.22
N GLN A 442 -16.91 -9.02 -0.96
CA GLN A 442 -16.10 -10.12 -0.42
C GLN A 442 -14.66 -9.71 -0.07
N GLY A 443 -14.23 -8.49 -0.41
CA GLY A 443 -12.84 -8.04 -0.19
C GLY A 443 -11.84 -8.72 -1.13
N HIS A 444 -12.29 -9.11 -2.33
CA HIS A 444 -11.50 -9.82 -3.33
C HIS A 444 -10.98 -8.92 -4.45
N CYS A 445 -11.36 -7.64 -4.49
CA CYS A 445 -10.81 -6.69 -5.46
C CYS A 445 -10.76 -5.24 -4.96
N LEU A 446 -9.88 -4.46 -5.60
CA LEU A 446 -9.81 -3.00 -5.56
C LEU A 446 -10.21 -2.47 -6.95
N ILE A 447 -10.93 -1.36 -7.01
CA ILE A 447 -11.48 -0.87 -8.29
C ILE A 447 -11.25 0.64 -8.42
N THR A 448 -10.74 1.07 -9.56
CA THR A 448 -10.74 2.48 -9.98
C THR A 448 -11.40 2.59 -11.37
N ALA A 449 -11.88 3.77 -11.70
CA ALA A 449 -12.48 4.07 -12.99
C ALA A 449 -11.74 5.25 -13.63
N ALA A 450 -11.53 5.24 -14.94
CA ALA A 450 -10.90 6.37 -15.62
C ALA A 450 -11.74 6.88 -16.80
N THR A 451 -11.76 8.20 -16.93
CA THR A 451 -12.36 8.93 -18.06
C THR A 451 -11.39 8.97 -19.24
N GLY A 452 -11.95 9.10 -20.44
CA GLY A 452 -11.20 9.32 -21.67
C GLY A 452 -11.00 10.80 -22.00
N PRO A 453 -10.49 11.10 -23.20
CA PRO A 453 -10.53 12.44 -23.78
C PRO A 453 -11.98 12.96 -23.81
N MET A 454 -12.20 14.18 -23.36
CA MET A 454 -13.54 14.77 -23.27
C MET A 454 -13.47 16.26 -23.60
N SER A 455 -14.44 16.79 -24.34
CA SER A 455 -14.46 18.24 -24.57
C SER A 455 -14.64 18.99 -23.25
N GLN A 456 -14.03 20.18 -23.10
CA GLN A 456 -14.18 21.00 -21.88
C GLN A 456 -15.66 21.25 -21.55
N ALA A 457 -16.50 21.47 -22.57
CA ALA A 457 -17.93 21.69 -22.39
C ALA A 457 -18.66 20.45 -21.82
N ASP A 458 -18.27 19.24 -22.25
CA ASP A 458 -18.83 18.00 -21.71
C ASP A 458 -18.31 17.73 -20.30
N ALA A 459 -17.03 17.98 -20.04
CA ALA A 459 -16.38 17.86 -18.74
C ALA A 459 -17.05 18.75 -17.69
N ASP A 460 -17.21 20.05 -18.02
CA ASP A 460 -17.87 21.03 -17.15
C ASP A 460 -19.34 20.66 -16.89
N ARG A 461 -20.06 20.25 -17.95
CA ARG A 461 -21.47 19.84 -17.85
C ARG A 461 -21.63 18.60 -16.97
N ALA A 462 -20.76 17.60 -17.16
CA ALA A 462 -20.78 16.36 -16.39
C ALA A 462 -20.24 16.53 -14.96
N GLY A 463 -19.41 17.55 -14.70
CA GLY A 463 -18.64 17.64 -13.46
C GLY A 463 -17.58 16.56 -13.36
N LEU A 464 -16.99 16.17 -14.49
CA LEU A 464 -15.92 15.18 -14.61
C LEU A 464 -14.69 15.81 -15.23
N VAL A 465 -13.54 15.19 -15.01
CA VAL A 465 -12.24 15.61 -15.54
C VAL A 465 -11.88 14.66 -16.67
N GLU A 466 -11.36 15.18 -17.78
CA GLU A 466 -10.87 14.34 -18.88
C GLU A 466 -9.59 13.57 -18.49
N THR A 467 -9.41 12.37 -19.05
CA THR A 467 -8.19 11.56 -18.87
C THR A 467 -7.76 11.37 -17.40
N HIS A 468 -8.72 11.19 -16.50
CA HIS A 468 -8.51 11.25 -15.06
C HIS A 468 -8.98 9.98 -14.35
N ALA A 469 -8.29 9.60 -13.28
CA ALA A 469 -8.59 8.43 -12.48
C ALA A 469 -9.42 8.77 -11.23
N TYR A 470 -10.46 7.97 -10.98
CA TYR A 470 -11.35 8.06 -9.85
C TYR A 470 -11.31 6.78 -9.01
N ALA A 471 -11.28 6.94 -7.70
CA ALA A 471 -11.33 5.82 -6.76
C ALA A 471 -12.77 5.33 -6.59
N VAL A 472 -13.05 4.03 -6.75
CA VAL A 472 -14.37 3.46 -6.44
C VAL A 472 -14.37 3.04 -4.97
N LEU A 473 -15.13 3.78 -4.15
CA LEU A 473 -15.16 3.61 -2.69
C LEU A 473 -16.28 2.68 -2.21
N ASP A 474 -17.38 2.57 -2.97
CA ASP A 474 -18.46 1.61 -2.71
C ASP A 474 -19.26 1.25 -3.98
N ILE A 475 -19.92 0.09 -3.96
CA ILE A 475 -20.81 -0.40 -5.03
C ILE A 475 -22.09 -0.92 -4.39
N ARG A 476 -23.26 -0.39 -4.76
CA ARG A 476 -24.54 -0.75 -4.16
C ARG A 476 -25.61 -1.04 -5.20
N VAL A 477 -26.51 -1.96 -4.84
CA VAL A 477 -27.82 -2.08 -5.48
C VAL A 477 -28.85 -1.63 -4.45
N ALA A 478 -29.51 -0.51 -4.69
CA ALA A 478 -30.43 0.12 -3.74
C ALA A 478 -31.66 0.66 -4.48
N ALA A 479 -32.85 0.36 -3.97
CA ALA A 479 -34.13 0.74 -4.59
C ALA A 479 -34.21 0.46 -6.11
N GLY A 480 -33.65 -0.67 -6.57
CA GLY A 480 -33.62 -1.04 -7.99
C GLY A 480 -32.52 -0.37 -8.82
N HIS A 481 -31.74 0.55 -8.25
CA HIS A 481 -30.63 1.23 -8.92
C HIS A 481 -29.28 0.58 -8.65
N ARG A 482 -28.43 0.54 -9.67
CA ARG A 482 -27.03 0.10 -9.61
C ARG A 482 -26.13 1.33 -9.48
N LEU A 483 -25.52 1.53 -8.33
CA LEU A 483 -24.85 2.77 -7.98
C LEU A 483 -23.41 2.51 -7.54
N LEU A 484 -22.50 3.42 -7.91
CA LEU A 484 -21.11 3.40 -7.48
C LEU A 484 -20.79 4.73 -6.79
N MET A 485 -20.08 4.67 -5.66
CA MET A 485 -19.55 5.84 -4.98
C MET A 485 -18.12 6.05 -5.44
N LEU A 486 -17.87 7.16 -6.13
CA LEU A 486 -16.55 7.53 -6.64
C LEU A 486 -15.97 8.69 -5.84
N LYS A 487 -14.64 8.75 -5.78
CA LYS A 487 -13.88 9.88 -5.26
C LYS A 487 -12.94 10.44 -6.31
N ASN A 488 -13.07 11.74 -6.57
CA ASN A 488 -12.06 12.54 -7.25
C ASN A 488 -10.94 12.89 -6.25
N PRO A 489 -9.68 12.48 -6.48
CA PRO A 489 -8.55 12.83 -5.62
C PRO A 489 -8.32 14.33 -5.41
N TRP A 490 -8.85 15.20 -6.29
CA TRP A 490 -8.75 16.65 -6.15
C TRP A 490 -9.63 17.22 -5.02
N ASN A 491 -10.52 16.42 -4.43
CA ASN A 491 -11.47 16.84 -3.39
C ASN A 491 -12.44 17.96 -3.82
N HIS A 492 -12.66 18.12 -5.12
CA HIS A 492 -13.67 18.97 -5.73
C HIS A 492 -14.02 18.42 -7.13
N LEU A 493 -14.91 19.09 -7.86
CA LEU A 493 -15.42 18.65 -9.17
C LEU A 493 -16.06 17.26 -9.10
N SER A 494 -17.17 17.20 -8.37
CA SER A 494 -18.03 16.03 -8.34
C SER A 494 -19.04 16.02 -9.49
N TRP A 495 -19.44 14.80 -9.89
CA TRP A 495 -20.50 14.52 -10.87
C TRP A 495 -21.75 15.40 -10.71
N ASN A 496 -22.29 15.87 -11.84
CA ASN A 496 -23.43 16.78 -11.92
C ASN A 496 -24.71 16.13 -12.48
N GLY A 497 -24.69 14.86 -12.89
CA GLY A 497 -25.85 14.17 -13.45
C GLY A 497 -26.72 13.46 -12.42
N ASN A 498 -27.32 12.32 -12.81
CA ASN A 498 -28.21 11.53 -11.96
C ASN A 498 -27.50 11.07 -10.69
N PHE A 499 -28.17 11.18 -9.54
CA PHE A 499 -27.62 10.86 -8.21
C PHE A 499 -26.43 11.74 -7.81
N SER A 500 -26.21 12.87 -8.49
CA SER A 500 -25.27 13.90 -8.02
C SER A 500 -25.75 14.57 -6.74
N ARG A 501 -24.85 15.29 -6.05
CA ARG A 501 -25.19 16.08 -4.87
C ARG A 501 -26.28 17.13 -5.13
N ARG A 502 -26.41 17.62 -6.36
CA ARG A 502 -27.38 18.67 -6.75
C ARG A 502 -28.68 18.10 -7.31
N ASP A 503 -28.73 16.81 -7.61
CA ASP A 503 -29.93 16.15 -8.14
C ASP A 503 -31.08 16.21 -7.12
N THR A 504 -32.24 16.74 -7.52
CA THR A 504 -33.46 16.78 -6.70
C THR A 504 -34.51 15.79 -7.17
N ARG A 505 -34.26 15.06 -8.26
CA ARG A 505 -35.26 14.22 -8.93
C ARG A 505 -35.08 12.74 -8.62
N ASN A 506 -33.85 12.22 -8.69
CA ASN A 506 -33.62 10.78 -8.51
C ASN A 506 -33.37 10.39 -7.04
N TRP A 507 -32.96 11.33 -6.19
CA TRP A 507 -32.83 11.08 -4.76
C TRP A 507 -34.20 10.96 -4.10
N THR A 508 -34.46 9.82 -3.47
CA THR A 508 -35.63 9.59 -2.63
C THR A 508 -35.19 9.46 -1.16
N PRO A 509 -36.06 9.75 -0.18
CA PRO A 509 -35.73 9.55 1.23
C PRO A 509 -35.34 8.10 1.56
N GLU A 510 -35.91 7.13 0.83
CA GLU A 510 -35.51 5.72 0.94
C GLU A 510 -34.07 5.51 0.46
N LEU A 511 -33.70 6.06 -0.71
CA LEU A 511 -32.38 5.91 -1.28
C LEU A 511 -31.30 6.63 -0.45
N GLU A 512 -31.58 7.84 0.01
CA GLU A 512 -30.73 8.59 0.96
C GLU A 512 -30.47 7.77 2.23
N ARG A 513 -31.49 7.07 2.75
CA ARG A 513 -31.36 6.17 3.90
C ARG A 513 -30.56 4.91 3.57
N LEU A 514 -30.80 4.27 2.42
CA LEU A 514 -30.11 3.03 2.02
C LEU A 514 -28.64 3.23 1.70
N LEU A 515 -28.28 4.38 1.13
CA LEU A 515 -26.91 4.77 0.79
C LEU A 515 -26.26 5.64 1.85
N ASN A 516 -27.02 6.00 2.89
CA ASN A 516 -26.56 6.84 4.00
C ASN A 516 -25.90 8.13 3.48
N TYR A 517 -26.59 8.76 2.53
CA TYR A 517 -26.14 9.94 1.83
C TYR A 517 -27.09 11.09 2.15
N ASP A 518 -26.59 12.11 2.86
CA ASP A 518 -27.35 13.33 3.13
C ASP A 518 -27.12 14.34 1.99
N THR A 519 -28.09 14.43 1.08
CA THR A 519 -28.03 15.38 -0.02
C THR A 519 -28.02 16.83 0.45
N LYS A 520 -28.57 17.15 1.64
CA LYS A 520 -28.60 18.52 2.16
C LYS A 520 -27.20 18.97 2.56
N SER A 521 -26.50 18.18 3.36
CA SER A 521 -25.11 18.45 3.73
C SER A 521 -24.18 18.41 2.51
N ALA A 522 -24.37 17.43 1.61
CA ALA A 522 -23.55 17.30 0.41
C ALA A 522 -23.70 18.48 -0.58
N ARG A 523 -24.80 19.23 -0.54
CA ARG A 523 -24.96 20.46 -1.36
C ARG A 523 -24.09 21.62 -0.88
N LEU A 524 -23.76 21.65 0.41
CA LEU A 524 -23.01 22.76 1.02
C LEU A 524 -21.53 22.71 0.67
N TYR A 525 -20.96 21.51 0.57
CA TYR A 525 -19.54 21.33 0.35
C TYR A 525 -19.25 20.19 -0.63
N ASP A 526 -18.50 20.50 -1.69
CA ASP A 526 -18.00 19.49 -2.62
C ASP A 526 -16.65 18.98 -2.10
N ASN A 527 -16.61 17.72 -1.68
CA ASN A 527 -15.41 17.03 -1.22
C ASN A 527 -14.87 16.04 -2.26
N GLY A 528 -15.34 16.12 -3.51
CA GLY A 528 -14.98 15.22 -4.59
C GLY A 528 -15.59 13.82 -4.51
N VAL A 529 -16.44 13.51 -3.53
CA VAL A 529 -17.11 12.21 -3.40
C VAL A 529 -18.56 12.29 -3.84
N PHE A 530 -18.96 11.37 -4.73
CA PHE A 530 -20.28 11.37 -5.32
C PHE A 530 -20.77 9.97 -5.67
N TRP A 531 -22.09 9.81 -5.71
CA TRP A 531 -22.74 8.66 -6.29
C TRP A 531 -23.00 8.89 -7.78
N ILE A 532 -22.89 7.83 -8.57
CA ILE A 532 -23.23 7.80 -9.99
C ILE A 532 -23.91 6.45 -10.31
N ASP A 533 -24.89 6.46 -11.20
CA ASP A 533 -25.47 5.21 -11.69
C ASP A 533 -24.56 4.50 -12.69
N TYR A 534 -24.66 3.18 -12.74
CA TYR A 534 -23.78 2.37 -13.57
C TYR A 534 -23.94 2.64 -15.07
N ASP A 535 -25.14 3.06 -15.51
CA ASP A 535 -25.37 3.40 -16.91
C ASP A 535 -24.66 4.70 -17.29
N SER A 536 -24.75 5.74 -16.44
CA SER A 536 -23.94 6.96 -16.57
C SER A 536 -22.45 6.67 -16.50
N LEU A 537 -21.99 5.81 -15.58
CA LEU A 537 -20.58 5.43 -15.53
C LEU A 537 -20.12 4.80 -16.86
N CYS A 538 -20.90 3.88 -17.43
CA CYS A 538 -20.54 3.25 -18.71
C CYS A 538 -20.50 4.23 -19.89
N ARG A 539 -21.23 5.35 -19.79
CA ARG A 539 -21.28 6.37 -20.83
C ARG A 539 -20.11 7.36 -20.78
N PHE A 540 -19.63 7.70 -19.58
CA PHE A 540 -18.63 8.76 -19.38
C PHE A 540 -17.22 8.23 -19.09
N PHE A 541 -17.08 6.96 -18.73
CA PHE A 541 -15.79 6.33 -18.42
C PHE A 541 -15.41 5.34 -19.52
N GLU A 542 -14.11 5.22 -19.80
CA GLU A 542 -13.60 4.32 -20.84
C GLU A 542 -13.14 2.97 -20.28
N VAL A 543 -12.81 2.91 -18.98
CA VAL A 543 -12.15 1.75 -18.41
C VAL A 543 -12.39 1.63 -16.91
N LEU A 544 -12.59 0.39 -16.47
CA LEU A 544 -12.47 -0.03 -15.08
C LEU A 544 -11.13 -0.76 -14.92
N TYR A 545 -10.32 -0.29 -13.98
CA TYR A 545 -9.10 -0.98 -13.56
C TYR A 545 -9.40 -1.75 -12.27
N VAL A 546 -9.19 -3.05 -12.31
CA VAL A 546 -9.49 -3.95 -11.19
C VAL A 546 -8.20 -4.62 -10.75
N SER A 547 -7.91 -4.56 -9.46
CA SER A 547 -6.81 -5.31 -8.88
C SER A 547 -7.38 -6.43 -8.02
N TRP A 548 -7.06 -7.68 -8.34
CA TRP A 548 -7.63 -8.88 -7.72
C TRP A 548 -6.74 -9.40 -6.60
N SER A 549 -7.38 -9.73 -5.48
CA SER A 549 -6.69 -10.29 -4.32
C SER A 549 -6.01 -11.61 -4.70
N PRO A 550 -4.70 -11.79 -4.38
CA PRO A 550 -4.01 -13.05 -4.62
C PRO A 550 -4.61 -14.21 -3.80
N ASP A 551 -5.39 -13.92 -2.74
CA ASP A 551 -6.11 -14.95 -1.96
C ASP A 551 -7.08 -15.79 -2.82
N LEU A 552 -7.52 -15.26 -3.96
CA LEU A 552 -8.33 -16.00 -4.92
C LEU A 552 -7.56 -17.16 -5.58
N PHE A 553 -6.23 -17.16 -5.51
CA PHE A 553 -5.36 -18.09 -6.22
C PHE A 553 -4.28 -18.67 -5.28
N PRO A 554 -4.62 -19.67 -4.45
CA PRO A 554 -3.69 -20.32 -3.53
C PRO A 554 -2.43 -20.92 -4.19
N HIS A 555 -2.47 -21.30 -5.46
CA HIS A 555 -1.29 -21.80 -6.17
C HIS A 555 -0.77 -20.72 -7.11
N THR A 556 0.40 -20.19 -6.79
CA THR A 556 1.08 -19.19 -7.62
C THR A 556 2.52 -19.64 -7.88
N SER A 557 2.94 -19.62 -9.14
CA SER A 557 4.33 -19.80 -9.54
C SER A 557 4.81 -18.55 -10.26
N CYS A 558 6.04 -18.12 -10.00
CA CYS A 558 6.63 -16.96 -10.65
C CYS A 558 8.07 -17.24 -11.10
N LEU A 559 8.39 -16.85 -12.34
CA LEU A 559 9.72 -16.97 -12.94
C LEU A 559 10.17 -15.63 -13.51
N HIS A 560 11.47 -15.31 -13.46
CA HIS A 560 12.04 -14.12 -14.10
C HIS A 560 13.03 -14.49 -15.19
N ASP A 561 12.81 -13.97 -16.39
CA ASP A 561 13.68 -14.26 -17.54
C ASP A 561 13.95 -13.01 -18.38
N THR A 562 14.90 -13.10 -19.32
CA THR A 562 15.28 -12.00 -20.21
C THR A 562 15.19 -12.41 -21.67
N TRP A 563 14.68 -11.50 -22.51
CA TRP A 563 14.64 -11.63 -23.96
C TRP A 563 15.51 -10.52 -24.60
N PRO A 564 16.76 -10.83 -24.98
CA PRO A 564 17.70 -9.86 -25.53
C PRO A 564 17.23 -9.25 -26.85
N ALA A 565 17.43 -7.94 -27.07
CA ALA A 565 17.00 -7.23 -28.29
C ALA A 565 17.46 -7.86 -29.61
N LYS A 566 18.63 -8.51 -29.58
CA LYS A 566 19.28 -9.17 -30.72
C LYS A 566 18.76 -10.58 -31.04
N GLU A 567 17.90 -11.13 -30.17
CA GLU A 567 17.33 -12.47 -30.33
C GLU A 567 15.86 -12.39 -30.72
N GLY A 568 15.43 -13.27 -31.61
CA GLY A 568 14.07 -13.28 -32.15
C GLY A 568 13.82 -12.30 -33.29
N PRO A 569 12.69 -12.45 -34.00
CA PRO A 569 12.34 -11.58 -35.10
C PRO A 569 11.89 -10.20 -34.59
N LYS A 570 12.27 -9.13 -35.31
CA LYS A 570 11.74 -7.76 -35.04
C LYS A 570 10.22 -7.70 -35.14
N LYS A 571 9.65 -8.50 -36.07
CA LYS A 571 8.21 -8.67 -36.27
C LYS A 571 7.90 -10.15 -36.19
N ASP A 572 7.18 -10.52 -35.14
CA ASP A 572 6.81 -11.91 -34.88
C ASP A 572 5.54 -12.36 -35.63
N ARG A 573 5.10 -11.58 -36.63
CA ARG A 573 3.92 -11.86 -37.46
C ARG A 573 4.06 -13.12 -38.32
N PHE A 574 5.28 -13.49 -38.69
CA PHE A 574 5.54 -14.61 -39.60
C PHE A 574 6.20 -15.81 -38.91
N CYS A 575 6.95 -15.60 -37.84
CA CYS A 575 7.65 -16.64 -37.10
C CYS A 575 7.78 -16.23 -35.63
N ILE A 576 7.64 -17.18 -34.71
CA ILE A 576 7.75 -17.02 -33.25
C ILE A 576 8.70 -18.06 -32.61
N ALA A 577 9.44 -18.81 -33.42
CA ALA A 577 10.31 -19.91 -32.95
C ALA A 577 11.39 -19.47 -31.94
N ASP A 578 11.87 -18.24 -32.12
CA ASP A 578 12.93 -17.62 -31.32
C ASP A 578 12.39 -16.67 -30.24
N ASN A 579 11.06 -16.54 -30.14
CA ASN A 579 10.45 -15.87 -28.99
C ASN A 579 10.58 -16.76 -27.75
N PRO A 580 10.62 -16.17 -26.54
CA PRO A 580 10.53 -16.93 -25.30
C PRO A 580 9.23 -17.74 -25.26
N GLN A 581 9.37 -19.05 -25.05
CA GLN A 581 8.25 -19.99 -24.92
C GLN A 581 8.37 -20.74 -23.60
N TYR A 582 7.27 -20.82 -22.86
CA TYR A 582 7.20 -21.49 -21.57
C TYR A 582 6.10 -22.53 -21.61
N LEU A 583 6.34 -23.68 -20.98
CA LEU A 583 5.34 -24.73 -20.85
C LEU A 583 4.69 -24.64 -19.47
N LEU A 584 3.37 -24.46 -19.45
CA LEU A 584 2.55 -24.51 -18.25
C LEU A 584 1.70 -25.77 -18.29
N THR A 585 1.96 -26.68 -17.35
CA THR A 585 1.13 -27.87 -17.15
C THR A 585 0.17 -27.63 -16.00
N VAL A 586 -1.12 -27.76 -16.24
CA VAL A 586 -2.16 -27.61 -15.21
C VAL A 586 -2.92 -28.92 -15.09
N ALA A 587 -2.89 -29.50 -13.89
CA ALA A 587 -3.78 -30.58 -13.49
C ALA A 587 -4.91 -29.99 -12.64
N ALA A 588 -6.16 -30.25 -13.01
CA ALA A 588 -7.32 -29.79 -12.26
C ALA A 588 -8.35 -30.93 -12.13
N GLN A 589 -8.88 -31.13 -10.92
CA GLN A 589 -9.94 -32.13 -10.70
C GLN A 589 -11.31 -31.64 -11.19
N ARG A 590 -11.52 -30.32 -11.21
CA ARG A 590 -12.75 -29.65 -11.65
C ARG A 590 -12.39 -28.40 -12.46
N PRO A 591 -13.31 -27.89 -13.29
CA PRO A 591 -13.06 -26.67 -14.04
C PRO A 591 -12.63 -25.51 -13.13
N CYS A 592 -11.47 -24.91 -13.38
CA CYS A 592 -10.92 -23.85 -12.56
C CYS A 592 -10.31 -22.72 -13.41
N PRO A 593 -10.36 -21.46 -12.95
CA PRO A 593 -9.71 -20.36 -13.65
C PRO A 593 -8.18 -20.44 -13.50
N VAL A 594 -7.46 -20.26 -14.61
CA VAL A 594 -5.99 -20.14 -14.61
C VAL A 594 -5.64 -18.79 -15.19
N TRP A 595 -4.89 -18.00 -14.43
CA TRP A 595 -4.52 -16.65 -14.82
C TRP A 595 -3.01 -16.57 -14.99
N VAL A 596 -2.57 -15.94 -16.07
CA VAL A 596 -1.15 -15.73 -16.37
C VAL A 596 -0.92 -14.24 -16.55
N LEU A 597 -0.15 -13.66 -15.64
CA LEU A 597 0.27 -12.27 -15.72
C LEU A 597 1.69 -12.23 -16.30
N LEU A 598 1.80 -11.62 -17.48
CA LEU A 598 3.04 -11.21 -18.09
C LEU A 598 3.36 -9.80 -17.57
N CYS A 599 4.50 -9.66 -16.90
CA CYS A 599 5.02 -8.36 -16.49
C CYS A 599 6.26 -8.03 -17.33
N ARG A 600 6.50 -6.76 -17.61
CA ARG A 600 7.74 -6.26 -18.20
C ARG A 600 8.42 -5.42 -17.15
N HIS A 601 9.70 -5.69 -16.87
CA HIS A 601 10.44 -4.83 -15.96
C HIS A 601 10.61 -3.44 -16.56
N ILE A 602 10.35 -2.44 -15.73
CA ILE A 602 10.58 -1.04 -16.02
C ILE A 602 11.91 -0.67 -15.39
N VAL A 603 12.81 -0.10 -16.19
CA VAL A 603 14.14 0.37 -15.73
C VAL A 603 14.41 1.82 -16.09
N ASP A 604 13.59 2.42 -16.95
CA ASP A 604 13.75 3.79 -17.44
C ASP A 604 12.40 4.51 -17.51
N ARG A 605 12.35 5.76 -17.06
CA ARG A 605 11.15 6.60 -17.08
C ARG A 605 10.65 6.90 -18.49
N ARG A 606 11.52 6.82 -19.50
CA ARG A 606 11.16 6.97 -20.93
C ARG A 606 10.18 5.90 -21.39
N ASP A 607 10.16 4.74 -20.71
CA ASP A 607 9.16 3.69 -20.97
C ASP A 607 7.73 4.21 -20.83
N PHE A 608 7.49 5.20 -19.97
CA PHE A 608 6.18 5.83 -19.80
C PHE A 608 5.99 7.06 -20.69
N ALA A 609 7.04 7.85 -20.89
CA ALA A 609 6.96 9.09 -21.67
C ALA A 609 6.78 8.82 -23.17
N ASP A 610 7.54 7.86 -23.70
CA ASP A 610 7.57 7.56 -25.14
C ASP A 610 6.71 6.33 -25.47
N ASN A 611 6.63 5.38 -24.54
CA ASN A 611 5.80 4.17 -24.55
C ASN A 611 5.65 3.48 -25.92
N GLN A 612 6.78 3.05 -26.49
CA GLN A 612 6.86 2.43 -27.82
C GLN A 612 6.74 0.89 -27.79
N GLU A 613 6.68 0.29 -26.61
CA GLU A 613 6.85 -1.16 -26.44
C GLU A 613 5.51 -1.85 -26.22
N TYR A 614 5.07 -2.63 -27.21
CA TYR A 614 3.80 -3.34 -27.15
C TYR A 614 4.03 -4.84 -26.98
N ILE A 615 3.57 -5.39 -25.85
CA ILE A 615 3.72 -6.81 -25.50
C ILE A 615 2.38 -7.53 -25.50
N ALA A 616 2.42 -8.84 -25.72
CA ALA A 616 1.30 -9.75 -25.53
C ALA A 616 1.79 -11.12 -25.09
N LEU A 617 0.87 -11.91 -24.54
CA LEU A 617 1.06 -13.34 -24.35
C LEU A 617 0.11 -14.10 -25.27
N VAL A 618 0.67 -14.97 -26.10
CA VAL A 618 -0.08 -15.88 -26.97
C VAL A 618 -0.05 -17.27 -26.35
N VAL A 619 -1.22 -17.89 -26.23
CA VAL A 619 -1.37 -19.21 -25.59
C VAL A 619 -1.79 -20.23 -26.63
N TYR A 620 -1.04 -21.32 -26.71
CA TYR A 620 -1.40 -22.52 -27.46
C TYR A 620 -1.72 -23.65 -26.48
N LYS A 621 -2.65 -24.52 -26.83
CA LYS A 621 -3.13 -25.59 -25.97
C LYS A 621 -2.86 -26.94 -26.61
N ASP A 622 -2.46 -27.93 -25.80
CA ASP A 622 -2.30 -29.33 -26.18
C ASP A 622 -1.30 -29.59 -27.31
N VAL A 623 -0.24 -28.77 -27.38
CA VAL A 623 0.89 -28.99 -28.29
C VAL A 623 1.97 -29.81 -27.57
N SER A 624 2.28 -31.00 -28.06
CA SER A 624 3.25 -31.90 -27.43
C SER A 624 4.60 -31.89 -28.15
N GLY A 625 5.68 -31.87 -27.37
CA GLY A 625 7.03 -32.24 -27.82
C GLY A 625 7.72 -31.32 -28.84
N ARG A 626 7.18 -30.13 -29.14
CA ARG A 626 7.79 -29.19 -30.08
C ARG A 626 7.61 -27.73 -29.67
N LYS A 627 8.53 -26.88 -30.11
CA LYS A 627 8.35 -25.42 -30.13
C LYS A 627 7.27 -25.02 -31.14
N ILE A 628 6.63 -23.88 -30.89
CA ILE A 628 5.74 -23.24 -31.85
C ILE A 628 6.58 -22.41 -32.81
N PHE A 629 6.47 -22.68 -34.11
CA PHE A 629 7.25 -21.96 -35.13
C PHE A 629 6.45 -20.83 -35.75
N TYR A 630 5.18 -21.08 -36.06
CA TYR A 630 4.31 -20.15 -36.79
C TYR A 630 3.18 -19.66 -35.89
N PRO A 631 2.85 -18.35 -35.89
CA PRO A 631 1.80 -17.81 -35.02
C PRO A 631 0.42 -18.45 -35.24
N SER A 632 0.14 -18.90 -36.46
CA SER A 632 -1.14 -19.47 -36.88
C SER A 632 -1.16 -20.99 -36.99
N ASP A 633 -0.03 -21.68 -36.75
CA ASP A 633 0.04 -23.14 -36.80
C ASP A 633 0.79 -23.72 -35.58
N PRO A 634 0.07 -24.33 -34.62
CA PRO A 634 -1.39 -24.49 -34.60
C PRO A 634 -2.11 -23.16 -34.34
N ALA A 635 -3.43 -23.11 -34.56
CA ALA A 635 -4.21 -21.92 -34.20
C ALA A 635 -4.08 -21.61 -32.68
N PRO A 636 -3.89 -20.34 -32.31
CA PRO A 636 -3.75 -19.97 -30.90
C PRO A 636 -5.05 -20.19 -30.13
N TYR A 637 -4.94 -20.75 -28.93
CA TYR A 637 -6.05 -20.86 -28.00
C TYR A 637 -6.46 -19.49 -27.44
N LYS A 638 -5.47 -18.62 -27.18
CA LYS A 638 -5.66 -17.19 -26.92
C LYS A 638 -4.62 -16.40 -27.70
N ASP A 639 -5.09 -15.47 -28.52
CA ASP A 639 -4.23 -14.49 -29.18
C ASP A 639 -4.49 -13.10 -28.59
N GLY A 640 -3.54 -12.65 -27.79
CA GLY A 640 -3.66 -11.41 -27.05
C GLY A 640 -3.49 -10.17 -27.92
N ALA A 641 -4.30 -9.14 -27.70
CA ALA A 641 -4.00 -7.81 -28.24
C ALA A 641 -2.67 -7.31 -27.67
N ARG A 642 -1.77 -6.84 -28.54
CA ARG A 642 -0.49 -6.25 -28.11
C ARG A 642 -0.78 -4.89 -27.49
N VAL A 643 -0.37 -4.69 -26.25
CA VAL A 643 -0.63 -3.46 -25.49
C VAL A 643 0.68 -2.83 -25.05
N ASN A 644 0.70 -1.50 -25.01
CA ASN A 644 1.80 -0.68 -24.49
C ASN A 644 1.73 -0.52 -22.97
N SER A 645 1.34 -1.59 -22.27
CA SER A 645 1.33 -1.67 -20.82
C SER A 645 2.43 -2.63 -20.39
N PRO A 646 3.18 -2.33 -19.31
CA PRO A 646 4.12 -3.29 -18.74
C PRO A 646 3.43 -4.52 -18.13
N LEU A 647 2.09 -4.51 -18.01
CA LEU A 647 1.30 -5.58 -17.42
C LEU A 647 0.29 -6.10 -18.44
N TYR A 648 0.31 -7.41 -18.69
CA TYR A 648 -0.61 -8.09 -19.59
C TYR A 648 -1.17 -9.37 -18.94
N LEU A 649 -2.49 -9.41 -18.71
CA LEU A 649 -3.17 -10.53 -18.07
C LEU A 649 -3.89 -11.41 -19.10
N VAL A 650 -3.62 -12.71 -19.08
CA VAL A 650 -4.42 -13.73 -19.77
C VAL A 650 -5.26 -14.51 -18.76
N GLN A 651 -6.55 -14.61 -19.02
CA GLN A 651 -7.49 -15.40 -18.23
C GLN A 651 -8.01 -16.57 -19.07
N MET A 652 -7.89 -17.77 -18.52
CA MET A 652 -8.41 -19.01 -19.13
C MET A 652 -9.10 -19.88 -18.09
N VAL A 653 -9.80 -20.91 -18.56
CA VAL A 653 -10.43 -21.93 -17.73
C VAL A 653 -9.80 -23.26 -18.11
N GLN A 654 -9.24 -23.95 -17.13
CA GLN A 654 -8.77 -25.32 -17.25
C GLN A 654 -9.96 -26.24 -16.93
N GLU A 655 -10.29 -27.15 -17.84
CA GLU A 655 -11.29 -28.20 -17.60
C GLU A 655 -10.73 -29.30 -16.69
N SER A 656 -11.58 -30.20 -16.20
CA SER A 656 -11.11 -31.37 -15.45
C SER A 656 -10.14 -32.21 -16.28
N GLY A 657 -9.03 -32.62 -15.67
CA GLY A 657 -7.94 -33.35 -16.31
C GLY A 657 -6.62 -32.59 -16.27
N THR A 658 -5.65 -33.08 -17.04
CA THR A 658 -4.35 -32.41 -17.22
C THR A 658 -4.28 -31.83 -18.62
N ALA A 659 -3.94 -30.54 -18.75
CA ALA A 659 -3.65 -29.92 -20.03
C ALA A 659 -2.30 -29.20 -19.98
N SER A 660 -1.70 -29.04 -21.17
CA SER A 660 -0.46 -28.32 -21.35
C SER A 660 -0.70 -27.08 -22.20
N TYR A 661 -0.19 -25.95 -21.72
CA TYR A 661 -0.30 -24.65 -22.36
C TYR A 661 1.10 -24.14 -22.72
N HIS A 662 1.33 -23.85 -24.00
CA HIS A 662 2.53 -23.13 -24.44
C HIS A 662 2.26 -21.64 -24.39
N LEU A 663 3.03 -20.95 -23.57
CA LEU A 663 2.97 -19.52 -23.34
C LEU A 663 4.07 -18.86 -24.16
N VAL A 664 3.72 -18.17 -25.24
CA VAL A 664 4.66 -17.50 -26.13
C VAL A 664 4.58 -16.00 -25.91
N VAL A 665 5.69 -15.39 -25.52
CA VAL A 665 5.80 -13.93 -25.45
C VAL A 665 5.79 -13.37 -26.86
N SER A 666 4.97 -12.36 -27.10
CA SER A 666 4.91 -11.65 -28.37
C SER A 666 5.17 -10.16 -28.15
N GLN A 667 5.81 -9.53 -29.14
CA GLN A 667 6.14 -8.11 -29.12
C GLN A 667 5.95 -7.51 -30.51
N TYR A 668 5.27 -6.37 -30.60
CA TYR A 668 5.17 -5.61 -31.83
C TYR A 668 6.40 -4.71 -31.96
N GLU A 669 7.20 -4.94 -33.01
CA GLU A 669 8.38 -4.13 -33.37
C GLU A 669 9.43 -4.03 -32.25
N LYS A 670 10.10 -5.15 -31.95
CA LYS A 670 11.11 -5.22 -30.89
C LYS A 670 12.25 -4.23 -31.06
N THR A 671 12.39 -3.30 -30.10
CA THR A 671 13.51 -2.33 -30.08
C THR A 671 14.41 -2.43 -28.84
N ILE A 672 13.95 -3.04 -27.73
CA ILE A 672 14.70 -3.14 -26.47
C ILE A 672 14.79 -4.57 -25.90
N LEU A 673 15.63 -4.73 -24.87
CA LEU A 673 15.70 -5.93 -24.04
C LEU A 673 14.45 -6.00 -23.14
N LEU A 674 13.71 -7.11 -23.19
CA LEU A 674 12.59 -7.35 -22.30
C LEU A 674 13.02 -8.23 -21.14
N THR A 675 12.64 -7.87 -19.93
CA THR A 675 12.74 -8.76 -18.77
C THR A 675 11.35 -9.07 -18.30
N ILE A 676 11.05 -10.34 -18.12
CA ILE A 676 9.70 -10.84 -18.02
C ILE A 676 9.54 -11.70 -16.77
N PRO A 677 8.90 -11.19 -15.71
CA PRO A 677 8.22 -12.02 -14.76
C PRO A 677 7.02 -12.66 -15.42
N PHE A 678 6.90 -13.97 -15.28
CA PHE A 678 5.61 -14.63 -15.39
C PHE A 678 5.13 -14.90 -13.99
N ALA A 679 3.86 -14.63 -13.72
CA ALA A 679 3.16 -15.21 -12.59
C ALA A 679 1.97 -16.00 -13.11
N CYS A 680 1.95 -17.31 -12.84
CA CYS A 680 0.79 -18.17 -13.11
C CYS A 680 0.09 -18.46 -11.80
N THR A 681 -1.23 -18.22 -11.76
CA THR A 681 -2.03 -18.36 -10.54
C THR A 681 -3.27 -19.21 -10.80
N ALA A 682 -3.55 -20.20 -9.94
CA ALA A 682 -4.71 -21.10 -10.03
C ALA A 682 -5.33 -21.36 -8.64
N PRO A 683 -6.67 -21.47 -8.52
CA PRO A 683 -7.32 -21.98 -7.32
C PRO A 683 -7.31 -23.51 -7.34
N SER A 684 -6.52 -24.07 -6.43
CA SER A 684 -6.38 -25.49 -6.04
C SER A 684 -6.78 -26.56 -7.06
N PRO A 685 -5.82 -27.39 -7.53
CA PRO A 685 -6.10 -28.82 -7.63
C PRO A 685 -6.26 -29.31 -6.19
N SER A 686 -7.44 -29.82 -5.81
CA SER A 686 -7.46 -30.72 -4.66
C SER A 686 -6.45 -31.85 -4.97
N SER A 687 -5.49 -32.03 -4.06
CA SER A 687 -4.53 -33.15 -3.90
C SER A 687 -4.11 -33.95 -5.14
#